data_AF-A0A1X3DEV4-F1
#
_entry.id   AF-A0A1X3DEV4-F1
#
_cell.length_a   1.000
_cell.length_b   1.000
_cell.length_c   1.000
_cell.angle_alpha   90.00
_cell.angle_beta   90.00
_cell.angle_gamma   90.00
#
_symmetry.space_group_name_H-M   'P 1'
#
loop_
_entity.id
_entity.type
_entity.pdbx_description
1 polymer ?
#
loop_
_entity_poly.entity_id
_entity_poly.type
_entity_poly.pdbx_seq_one_letter_code
_entity_poly.pdbx_strand_id
1 'polypeptide(L)'
;MSKYVVRTHKTYGKYVDIRDFKTKNNSYDDAVKAALVAANKEKAALYINGMIRITQAIEINADTKDVRGIFGDGMGKTKILFTHTQTGVHNPDSNSTVPEKAGIWINKQNGKFISDLSIQYQHTKPTDFYRSGQSYFGKINGIVVNDSDHTLIKKVEVSGANRAGVLFTSTDAVSTGAKYSLINGKISANQLPTGDNNKIVDSYLHHNRVAGILVSYQKGFVAEGNTLSWNGHKDDGGTGYGIALVAGSYNNGITIAKNKTDHNYRKGIDSHDGNNITIKDNILNGDRMYGIAVENRQFTMDKVTIHNNKIIQDPSFRLLRDDNFGVPHESSDYAGFRGIKLENKAQAWQKFANPKTGAFVITNNTIEGLTDKNGITRGIEMRNNEKDATYSLSISNNTIKGNSSDSLISVFGNPDNPDTKAVERGPGSGTIRIINNTMEVTRSHSAPILIQEQNTNGRLHGRIMIESNKLHIKQSNAATEALSAETNAQSITVNQNTFNLGGLIDRPVIRTKGVGGSQKIQLNVSGNKFETDGTAAFENGDWLKTENTTTRIHSNQHNKAVGILGNNGITVQDIAAAQKLKALAAKAKASAQAKIPSAGMVPEEMQNDNPHAENMPSAGKAKLADIGHSTFSASASENIQVNPAALRTAVQKTPANAEHTDKADGLLDNRQPLNLGAIGINDRAEPWPESAPEVYTSANSAAYVLPEDNTVGHV
;
A
#
# COMPACT_ATOMS: atom_id res chain seq x y z
N MET A 1 48.45 -17.87 33.19
CA MET A 1 47.51 -16.91 32.55
C MET A 1 48.13 -16.44 31.25
N SER A 2 47.44 -16.55 30.11
CA SER A 2 47.93 -15.93 28.87
C SER A 2 48.04 -14.42 29.10
N LYS A 3 49.17 -13.82 28.71
CA LYS A 3 49.30 -12.35 28.67
C LYS A 3 48.43 -11.85 27.52
N TYR A 4 47.29 -11.22 27.82
CA TYR A 4 46.50 -10.47 26.85
C TYR A 4 46.67 -8.97 27.07
N VAL A 5 46.36 -8.18 26.04
CA VAL A 5 46.44 -6.72 26.09
C VAL A 5 45.04 -6.14 25.89
N VAL A 6 44.62 -5.28 26.82
CA VAL A 6 43.42 -4.46 26.63
C VAL A 6 43.79 -3.27 25.74
N ARG A 7 43.09 -3.15 24.62
CA ARG A 7 43.28 -2.09 23.61
C ARG A 7 42.05 -1.19 23.58
N THR A 8 42.12 -0.05 22.88
CA THR A 8 41.00 0.87 22.73
C THR A 8 40.72 1.14 21.26
N HIS A 9 39.46 0.99 20.85
CA HIS A 9 38.96 1.33 19.52
C HIS A 9 38.17 2.64 19.58
N LYS A 10 38.31 3.51 18.57
CA LYS A 10 37.64 4.82 18.53
C LYS A 10 36.12 4.71 18.66
N THR A 11 35.52 3.71 18.02
CA THR A 11 34.06 3.49 18.01
C THR A 11 33.59 2.56 19.11
N TYR A 12 34.37 1.51 19.41
CA TYR A 12 33.91 0.37 20.23
C TYR A 12 34.47 0.41 21.67
N GLY A 13 35.35 1.37 21.97
CA GLY A 13 36.00 1.51 23.28
C GLY A 13 36.97 0.37 23.57
N LYS A 14 37.07 -0.03 24.84
CA LYS A 14 37.97 -1.10 25.27
C LYS A 14 37.65 -2.42 24.56
N TYR A 15 38.68 -3.13 24.12
CA TYR A 15 38.56 -4.46 23.54
C TYR A 15 39.75 -5.36 23.86
N VAL A 16 39.53 -6.67 23.76
CA VAL A 16 40.57 -7.70 23.73
C VAL A 16 40.59 -8.35 22.34
N ASP A 17 41.78 -8.73 21.88
CA ASP A 17 41.98 -9.31 20.55
C ASP A 17 42.04 -10.84 20.66
N ILE A 18 41.27 -11.55 19.83
CA ILE A 18 41.25 -13.02 19.81
C ILE A 18 42.66 -13.63 19.59
N ARG A 19 43.57 -12.92 18.91
CA ARG A 19 44.95 -13.38 18.67
C ARG A 19 45.77 -13.51 19.95
N ASP A 20 45.43 -12.77 21.00
CA ASP A 20 46.10 -12.91 22.31
C ASP A 20 45.79 -14.27 22.98
N PHE A 21 44.76 -14.98 22.49
CA PHE A 21 44.26 -16.24 23.05
C PHE A 21 44.44 -17.43 22.10
N LYS A 22 44.65 -17.18 20.81
CA LYS A 22 44.91 -18.23 19.82
C LYS A 22 46.40 -18.61 19.80
N THR A 23 46.68 -19.89 19.99
CA THR A 23 48.01 -20.50 19.89
C THR A 23 48.02 -21.57 18.79
N LYS A 24 49.16 -22.21 18.55
CA LYS A 24 49.22 -23.36 17.62
C LYS A 24 48.47 -24.60 18.14
N ASN A 25 48.29 -24.72 19.46
CA ASN A 25 47.85 -25.97 20.09
C ASN A 25 46.38 -25.97 20.53
N ASN A 26 45.68 -24.84 20.49
CA ASN A 26 44.26 -24.76 20.86
C ASN A 26 43.37 -24.49 19.65
N SER A 27 42.09 -24.84 19.79
CA SER A 27 41.07 -24.52 18.79
C SER A 27 40.68 -23.03 18.84
N TYR A 28 39.92 -22.56 17.85
CA TYR A 28 39.29 -21.24 17.96
C TYR A 28 38.16 -21.22 18.98
N ASP A 29 37.47 -22.34 19.22
CA ASP A 29 36.47 -22.44 20.30
C ASP A 29 37.12 -22.16 21.66
N ASP A 30 38.31 -22.73 21.92
CA ASP A 30 39.09 -22.46 23.14
C ASP A 30 39.53 -21.00 23.25
N ALA A 31 40.02 -20.44 22.13
CA ALA A 31 40.47 -19.05 22.07
C ALA A 31 39.32 -18.06 22.32
N VAL A 32 38.16 -18.29 21.71
CA VAL A 32 36.94 -17.50 21.92
C VAL A 32 36.49 -17.55 23.37
N LYS A 33 36.43 -18.76 23.97
CA LYS A 33 36.03 -18.92 25.38
C LYS A 33 36.96 -18.11 26.30
N ALA A 34 38.27 -18.24 26.12
CA ALA A 34 39.24 -17.48 26.92
C ALA A 34 39.14 -15.97 26.69
N ALA A 35 38.94 -15.54 25.44
CA ALA A 35 38.81 -14.13 25.09
C ALA A 35 37.53 -13.50 25.67
N LEU A 36 36.40 -14.23 25.69
CA LEU A 36 35.15 -13.76 26.30
C LEU A 36 35.28 -13.60 27.82
N VAL A 37 35.98 -14.51 28.51
CA VAL A 37 36.26 -14.37 29.95
C VAL A 37 37.09 -13.12 30.24
N ALA A 38 38.12 -12.86 29.42
CA ALA A 38 38.92 -11.65 29.55
C ALA A 38 38.12 -10.39 29.23
N ALA A 39 37.34 -10.39 28.14
CA ALA A 39 36.47 -9.28 27.77
C ALA A 39 35.44 -8.96 28.86
N ASN A 40 34.86 -9.99 29.48
CA ASN A 40 33.92 -9.84 30.60
C ASN A 40 34.59 -9.16 31.80
N LYS A 41 35.75 -9.68 32.23
CA LYS A 41 36.52 -9.09 33.34
C LYS A 41 36.84 -7.62 33.10
N GLU A 42 37.23 -7.28 31.87
CA GLU A 42 37.71 -5.95 31.50
C GLU A 42 36.58 -5.00 31.05
N LYS A 43 35.32 -5.46 31.04
CA LYS A 43 34.15 -4.73 30.53
C LYS A 43 34.40 -4.22 29.11
N ALA A 44 34.96 -5.08 28.28
CA ALA A 44 35.50 -4.80 26.96
C ALA A 44 34.70 -5.54 25.87
N ALA A 45 34.89 -5.12 24.63
CA ALA A 45 34.41 -5.86 23.46
C ALA A 45 35.40 -6.98 23.06
N LEU A 46 34.92 -7.97 22.33
CA LEU A 46 35.76 -8.96 21.67
C LEU A 46 36.03 -8.51 20.23
N TYR A 47 37.30 -8.37 19.88
CA TYR A 47 37.73 -8.13 18.50
C TYR A 47 38.17 -9.44 17.84
N ILE A 48 37.63 -9.70 16.65
CA ILE A 48 37.96 -10.86 15.82
C ILE A 48 38.51 -10.36 14.49
N ASN A 49 39.67 -10.86 14.11
CA ASN A 49 40.30 -10.52 12.84
C ASN A 49 40.49 -11.77 11.96
N GLY A 50 40.54 -11.55 10.65
CA GLY A 50 40.74 -12.62 9.67
C GLY A 50 39.63 -13.67 9.68
N MET A 51 39.97 -14.90 9.30
CA MET A 51 39.03 -16.01 9.22
C MET A 51 39.21 -16.96 10.40
N ILE A 52 38.12 -17.26 11.10
CA ILE A 52 38.09 -18.23 12.18
C ILE A 52 37.06 -19.33 11.89
N ARG A 53 37.31 -20.53 12.43
CA ARG A 53 36.42 -21.69 12.32
C ARG A 53 36.01 -22.16 13.70
N ILE A 54 34.72 -22.13 13.98
CA ILE A 54 34.17 -22.50 15.30
C ILE A 54 33.15 -23.63 15.16
N THR A 55 33.09 -24.48 16.17
CA THR A 55 32.06 -25.50 16.29
C THR A 55 31.05 -25.15 17.38
N GLN A 56 31.36 -24.21 18.26
CA GLN A 56 30.46 -23.68 19.29
C GLN A 56 30.01 -22.26 18.94
N ALA A 57 28.86 -21.83 19.47
CA ALA A 57 28.41 -20.46 19.31
C ALA A 57 29.32 -19.51 20.09
N ILE A 58 29.58 -18.31 19.57
CA ILE A 58 30.13 -17.21 20.37
C ILE A 58 28.96 -16.61 21.16
N GLU A 59 28.86 -16.97 22.44
CA GLU A 59 27.71 -16.57 23.26
C GLU A 59 28.05 -15.44 24.25
N ILE A 60 27.21 -14.40 24.28
CA ILE A 60 27.16 -13.39 25.34
C ILE A 60 25.91 -13.69 26.18
N ASN A 61 26.11 -14.18 27.40
CA ASN A 61 25.09 -14.64 28.34
C ASN A 61 25.40 -14.17 29.77
N ALA A 62 24.77 -14.79 30.79
CA ALA A 62 24.94 -14.41 32.19
C ALA A 62 26.41 -14.49 32.67
N ASP A 63 27.19 -15.47 32.19
CA ASP A 63 28.59 -15.68 32.56
C ASP A 63 29.54 -14.66 31.92
N THR A 64 29.08 -14.03 30.84
CA THR A 64 29.82 -13.06 30.02
C THR A 64 29.09 -11.72 29.91
N LYS A 65 28.23 -11.43 30.89
CA LYS A 65 27.30 -10.28 30.90
C LYS A 65 27.98 -8.91 30.74
N ASP A 66 29.23 -8.78 31.14
CA ASP A 66 29.99 -7.52 31.08
C ASP A 66 30.73 -7.34 29.74
N VAL A 67 30.71 -8.36 28.86
CA VAL A 67 31.17 -8.20 27.47
C VAL A 67 30.28 -7.18 26.77
N ARG A 68 30.90 -6.18 26.12
CA ARG A 68 30.16 -5.07 25.50
C ARG A 68 29.59 -5.42 24.12
N GLY A 69 30.27 -6.28 23.38
CA GLY A 69 29.91 -6.65 22.02
C GLY A 69 31.05 -7.36 21.30
N ILE A 70 30.83 -7.67 20.02
CA ILE A 70 31.78 -8.35 19.14
C ILE A 70 31.96 -7.51 17.88
N PHE A 71 33.20 -7.29 17.44
CA PHE A 71 33.44 -6.61 16.16
C PHE A 71 34.64 -7.16 15.39
N GLY A 72 34.70 -6.85 14.10
CA GLY A 72 35.82 -7.16 13.23
C GLY A 72 36.29 -6.00 12.35
N ASP A 73 36.95 -6.32 11.25
CA ASP A 73 37.55 -5.35 10.33
C ASP A 73 36.63 -4.94 9.16
N GLY A 74 35.43 -5.51 9.10
CA GLY A 74 34.43 -5.29 8.06
C GLY A 74 33.91 -6.59 7.45
N MET A 75 32.74 -6.49 6.81
CA MET A 75 32.20 -7.55 5.94
C MET A 75 33.26 -8.02 4.94
N GLY A 76 33.41 -9.32 4.79
CA GLY A 76 34.39 -9.98 3.92
C GLY A 76 35.81 -10.06 4.50
N LYS A 77 36.20 -9.19 5.44
CA LYS A 77 37.54 -9.15 6.02
C LYS A 77 37.66 -10.02 7.27
N THR A 78 36.74 -9.84 8.21
CA THR A 78 36.57 -10.75 9.35
C THR A 78 35.51 -11.78 8.98
N LYS A 79 35.84 -13.07 9.00
CA LYS A 79 34.91 -14.16 8.65
C LYS A 79 34.85 -15.22 9.75
N ILE A 80 33.66 -15.44 10.29
CA ILE A 80 33.36 -16.51 11.23
C ILE A 80 32.65 -17.63 10.47
N LEU A 81 33.33 -18.76 10.33
CA LEU A 81 32.77 -19.95 9.69
C LEU A 81 32.38 -20.93 10.79
N PHE A 82 31.14 -21.40 10.77
CA PHE A 82 30.66 -22.34 11.78
C PHE A 82 29.92 -23.51 11.16
N THR A 83 30.02 -24.67 11.81
CA THR A 83 29.35 -25.90 11.40
C THR A 83 28.67 -26.53 12.61
N HIS A 84 27.49 -27.11 12.40
CA HIS A 84 26.72 -27.78 13.42
C HIS A 84 25.74 -28.78 12.82
N THR A 85 25.69 -29.99 13.38
CA THR A 85 24.67 -30.96 12.99
C THR A 85 23.39 -30.66 13.75
N GLN A 86 22.37 -30.17 13.03
CA GLN A 86 21.03 -29.97 13.58
C GLN A 86 20.39 -31.28 14.04
N THR A 87 19.66 -31.20 15.16
CA THR A 87 18.80 -32.28 15.66
C THR A 87 17.32 -31.96 15.46
N GLY A 88 16.57 -32.91 14.90
CA GLY A 88 15.15 -32.75 14.60
C GLY A 88 14.85 -31.67 13.55
N VAL A 89 13.62 -31.16 13.55
CA VAL A 89 13.13 -30.12 12.63
C VAL A 89 12.38 -29.04 13.40
N HIS A 90 12.33 -27.83 12.85
CA HIS A 90 11.45 -26.78 13.36
C HIS A 90 9.98 -27.13 13.06
N ASN A 91 9.09 -26.81 14.00
CA ASN A 91 7.64 -26.97 13.86
C ASN A 91 7.01 -25.62 13.44
N PRO A 92 6.65 -25.46 12.15
CA PRO A 92 6.07 -24.21 11.64
C PRO A 92 4.62 -23.98 12.08
N ASP A 93 3.89 -25.00 12.53
CA ASP A 93 2.48 -24.88 12.92
C ASP A 93 2.33 -24.13 14.24
N SER A 94 3.20 -24.44 15.21
CA SER A 94 3.20 -23.76 16.51
C SER A 94 4.10 -22.53 16.55
N ASN A 95 5.13 -22.49 15.69
CA ASN A 95 6.27 -21.58 15.76
C ASN A 95 6.96 -21.55 17.14
N SER A 96 6.75 -22.58 17.97
CA SER A 96 7.25 -22.66 19.34
C SER A 96 8.64 -23.29 19.44
N THR A 97 9.25 -23.71 18.34
CA THR A 97 10.58 -24.33 18.38
C THR A 97 11.66 -23.28 18.64
N VAL A 98 12.28 -23.40 19.82
CA VAL A 98 13.46 -22.65 20.24
C VAL A 98 14.59 -22.81 19.20
N PRO A 99 15.33 -21.73 18.89
CA PRO A 99 16.54 -21.82 18.07
C PRO A 99 17.51 -22.86 18.64
N GLU A 100 18.09 -23.70 17.79
CA GLU A 100 19.02 -24.73 18.28
C GLU A 100 20.44 -24.20 18.43
N LYS A 101 20.92 -23.46 17.41
CA LYS A 101 22.26 -22.92 17.41
C LYS A 101 22.40 -21.68 16.52
N ALA A 102 23.44 -20.91 16.80
CA ALA A 102 23.88 -19.78 16.01
C ALA A 102 25.41 -19.74 15.91
N GLY A 103 25.94 -18.94 14.97
CA GLY A 103 27.35 -18.54 14.97
C GLY A 103 27.66 -17.59 16.11
N ILE A 104 26.78 -16.60 16.35
CA ILE A 104 26.84 -15.70 17.51
C ILE A 104 25.47 -15.66 18.21
N TRP A 105 25.46 -15.66 19.54
CA TRP A 105 24.25 -15.63 20.34
C TRP A 105 24.34 -14.58 21.46
N ILE A 106 23.40 -13.63 21.50
CA ILE A 106 23.18 -12.73 22.63
C ILE A 106 21.94 -13.21 23.38
N ASN A 107 22.10 -13.64 24.63
CA ASN A 107 21.06 -14.33 25.38
C ASN A 107 20.80 -13.65 26.72
N LYS A 108 19.63 -13.02 26.86
CA LYS A 108 19.21 -12.30 28.07
C LYS A 108 20.17 -11.18 28.49
N GLN A 109 20.89 -10.59 27.53
CA GLN A 109 21.87 -9.52 27.78
C GLN A 109 21.56 -8.29 26.94
N ASN A 110 21.30 -7.17 27.62
CA ASN A 110 20.89 -5.92 26.98
C ASN A 110 22.07 -5.05 26.54
N GLY A 111 21.83 -4.15 25.59
CA GLY A 111 22.76 -3.09 25.20
C GLY A 111 24.03 -3.60 24.52
N LYS A 112 23.95 -4.74 23.82
CA LYS A 112 25.08 -5.38 23.14
C LYS A 112 25.18 -4.94 21.68
N PHE A 113 26.34 -5.17 21.07
CA PHE A 113 26.50 -4.95 19.63
C PHE A 113 27.27 -6.08 18.94
N ILE A 114 26.98 -6.27 17.66
CA ILE A 114 27.76 -7.09 16.74
C ILE A 114 28.02 -6.25 15.49
N SER A 115 29.28 -6.08 15.10
CA SER A 115 29.60 -5.18 13.97
C SER A 115 30.77 -5.59 13.09
N ASP A 116 30.75 -5.14 11.84
CA ASP A 116 31.89 -5.16 10.92
C ASP A 116 32.51 -6.56 10.74
N LEU A 117 31.69 -7.57 10.43
CA LEU A 117 32.14 -8.95 10.25
C LEU A 117 31.19 -9.75 9.35
N SER A 118 31.64 -10.91 8.87
CA SER A 118 30.83 -11.90 8.18
C SER A 118 30.67 -13.17 9.00
N ILE A 119 29.49 -13.79 8.91
CA ILE A 119 29.18 -15.08 9.52
C ILE A 119 28.61 -15.99 8.44
N GLN A 120 29.15 -17.20 8.32
CA GLN A 120 28.67 -18.18 7.35
C GLN A 120 28.48 -19.54 7.99
N TYR A 121 27.27 -20.10 7.85
CA TYR A 121 27.02 -21.48 8.19
C TYR A 121 27.56 -22.39 7.07
N GLN A 122 28.49 -23.27 7.41
CA GLN A 122 29.07 -24.23 6.47
C GLN A 122 28.39 -25.58 6.59
N HIS A 123 27.70 -25.96 5.51
CA HIS A 123 27.02 -27.22 5.36
C HIS A 123 28.01 -28.38 5.22
N THR A 124 27.69 -29.51 5.83
CA THR A 124 28.42 -30.77 5.62
C THR A 124 27.83 -31.59 4.47
N LYS A 125 26.57 -31.33 4.13
CA LYS A 125 25.83 -31.95 3.01
C LYS A 125 24.75 -30.98 2.48
N PRO A 126 24.32 -31.11 1.21
CA PRO A 126 23.27 -30.26 0.65
C PRO A 126 21.96 -30.25 1.47
N THR A 127 21.64 -31.39 2.10
CA THR A 127 20.43 -31.55 2.94
C THR A 127 20.48 -30.83 4.29
N ASP A 128 21.60 -30.20 4.63
CA ASP A 128 21.70 -29.29 5.77
C ASP A 128 21.03 -27.94 5.47
N PHE A 129 20.94 -27.57 4.19
CA PHE A 129 20.33 -26.32 3.71
C PHE A 129 18.94 -26.52 3.12
N TYR A 130 18.77 -27.51 2.24
CA TYR A 130 17.52 -27.73 1.51
C TYR A 130 17.09 -29.19 1.53
N ARG A 131 15.79 -29.40 1.77
CA ARG A 131 15.13 -30.71 1.75
C ARG A 131 13.79 -30.53 1.03
N SER A 132 13.56 -31.33 0.00
CA SER A 132 12.35 -31.20 -0.82
C SER A 132 11.08 -31.43 0.01
N GLY A 133 10.08 -30.57 -0.17
CA GLY A 133 8.81 -30.61 0.57
C GLY A 133 8.91 -30.30 2.06
N GLN A 134 10.06 -29.79 2.55
CA GLN A 134 10.24 -29.40 3.95
C GLN A 134 10.68 -27.94 4.03
N SER A 135 9.80 -26.98 3.70
CA SER A 135 10.20 -25.56 3.58
C SER A 135 10.83 -24.97 4.86
N TYR A 136 10.39 -25.42 6.04
CA TYR A 136 10.76 -24.83 7.33
C TYR A 136 11.59 -25.76 8.25
N PHE A 137 12.26 -26.80 7.73
CA PHE A 137 12.91 -27.78 8.61
C PHE A 137 14.04 -27.19 9.51
N GLY A 138 14.68 -26.11 9.09
CA GLY A 138 15.91 -25.61 9.70
C GLY A 138 15.75 -24.93 11.05
N LYS A 139 16.79 -25.03 11.88
CA LYS A 139 16.87 -24.50 13.26
C LYS A 139 18.14 -23.69 13.51
N ILE A 140 19.07 -23.64 12.55
CA ILE A 140 20.38 -22.99 12.65
C ILE A 140 20.29 -21.59 12.07
N ASN A 141 20.67 -20.59 12.87
CA ASN A 141 20.70 -19.19 12.48
C ASN A 141 22.15 -18.70 12.39
N GLY A 142 22.41 -17.56 11.75
CA GLY A 142 23.74 -16.94 11.81
C GLY A 142 23.96 -16.20 13.13
N ILE A 143 23.04 -15.30 13.48
CA ILE A 143 23.01 -14.57 14.75
C ILE A 143 21.66 -14.76 15.43
N VAL A 144 21.66 -14.95 16.74
CA VAL A 144 20.46 -14.90 17.58
C VAL A 144 20.57 -13.80 18.62
N VAL A 145 19.53 -12.97 18.71
CA VAL A 145 19.31 -12.02 19.81
C VAL A 145 18.04 -12.48 20.53
N ASN A 146 18.21 -13.05 21.72
CA ASN A 146 17.13 -13.69 22.47
C ASN A 146 16.90 -12.98 23.80
N ASP A 147 15.64 -12.63 24.07
CA ASP A 147 15.20 -12.06 25.35
C ASP A 147 16.07 -10.85 25.77
N SER A 148 16.45 -10.02 24.80
CA SER A 148 17.43 -8.93 24.97
C SER A 148 16.94 -7.65 24.32
N ASP A 149 17.33 -6.51 24.90
CA ASP A 149 16.93 -5.16 24.49
C ASP A 149 18.12 -4.33 24.02
N HIS A 150 17.83 -3.26 23.27
CA HIS A 150 18.80 -2.25 22.85
C HIS A 150 20.06 -2.82 22.17
N THR A 151 19.91 -3.96 21.50
CA THR A 151 21.00 -4.62 20.78
C THR A 151 21.13 -4.05 19.38
N LEU A 152 22.37 -3.75 18.97
CA LEU A 152 22.69 -3.24 17.64
C LEU A 152 23.48 -4.26 16.82
N ILE A 153 22.89 -4.71 15.72
CA ILE A 153 23.58 -5.44 14.66
C ILE A 153 23.89 -4.45 13.54
N LYS A 154 25.15 -4.30 13.15
CA LYS A 154 25.54 -3.25 12.20
C LYS A 154 26.64 -3.70 11.24
N LYS A 155 26.46 -3.46 9.94
CA LYS A 155 27.49 -3.77 8.93
C LYS A 155 27.99 -5.21 9.02
N VAL A 156 27.05 -6.15 9.15
CA VAL A 156 27.36 -7.58 9.15
C VAL A 156 26.93 -8.24 7.85
N GLU A 157 27.67 -9.24 7.41
CA GLU A 157 27.28 -10.13 6.33
C GLU A 157 26.89 -11.49 6.92
N VAL A 158 25.72 -12.03 6.57
CA VAL A 158 25.30 -13.34 7.08
C VAL A 158 24.72 -14.21 5.98
N SER A 159 25.26 -15.42 5.85
CA SER A 159 24.85 -16.36 4.80
C SER A 159 24.88 -17.83 5.19
N GLY A 160 24.16 -18.63 4.40
CA GLY A 160 24.14 -20.09 4.48
C GLY A 160 23.28 -20.65 5.62
N ALA A 161 22.77 -19.85 6.55
CA ALA A 161 21.98 -20.37 7.66
C ALA A 161 20.74 -21.12 7.15
N ASN A 162 20.42 -22.28 7.73
CA ASN A 162 19.26 -23.07 7.30
C ASN A 162 17.94 -22.60 7.91
N ARG A 163 17.98 -21.53 8.72
CA ARG A 163 16.84 -20.75 9.18
C ARG A 163 17.03 -19.27 8.81
N ALA A 164 17.39 -18.41 9.75
CA ALA A 164 17.58 -16.99 9.51
C ALA A 164 19.06 -16.61 9.45
N GLY A 165 19.40 -15.58 8.66
CA GLY A 165 20.66 -14.88 8.84
C GLY A 165 20.74 -14.30 10.26
N VAL A 166 19.79 -13.45 10.62
CA VAL A 166 19.65 -12.91 11.98
C VAL A 166 18.24 -13.16 12.51
N LEU A 167 18.14 -13.68 13.73
CA LEU A 167 16.88 -13.88 14.44
C LEU A 167 16.84 -13.01 15.70
N PHE A 168 15.85 -12.12 15.78
CA PHE A 168 15.44 -11.44 17.02
C PHE A 168 14.23 -12.16 17.60
N THR A 169 14.28 -12.59 18.85
CA THR A 169 13.23 -13.40 19.46
C THR A 169 13.14 -13.24 20.98
N SER A 170 12.06 -13.78 21.55
CA SER A 170 11.87 -14.01 22.98
C SER A 170 11.49 -15.47 23.18
N THR A 171 12.37 -16.26 23.81
CA THR A 171 12.03 -17.63 24.19
C THR A 171 11.16 -17.66 25.43
N ASP A 172 11.28 -16.65 26.30
CA ASP A 172 10.49 -16.54 27.52
C ASP A 172 9.01 -16.30 27.21
N ALA A 173 8.67 -15.62 26.12
CA ALA A 173 7.28 -15.44 25.68
C ALA A 173 6.54 -16.78 25.50
N VAL A 174 7.26 -17.80 25.05
CA VAL A 174 6.70 -19.13 24.79
C VAL A 174 6.82 -20.02 26.02
N SER A 175 8.03 -20.13 26.60
CA SER A 175 8.33 -21.09 27.67
C SER A 175 7.54 -20.82 28.96
N THR A 176 7.23 -19.56 29.25
CA THR A 176 6.46 -19.16 30.44
C THR A 176 4.94 -19.25 30.24
N GLY A 177 4.48 -19.54 29.02
CA GLY A 177 3.06 -19.48 28.66
C GLY A 177 2.51 -18.07 28.48
N ALA A 178 3.34 -17.02 28.56
CA ALA A 178 2.91 -15.63 28.43
C ALA A 178 2.20 -15.33 27.09
N LYS A 179 2.63 -15.95 25.97
CA LYS A 179 1.92 -15.92 24.68
C LYS A 179 0.45 -16.28 24.85
N TYR A 180 0.16 -17.43 25.47
CA TYR A 180 -1.20 -17.91 25.68
C TYR A 180 -1.97 -17.06 26.68
N SER A 181 -1.30 -16.55 27.71
CA SER A 181 -1.92 -15.60 28.65
C SER A 181 -2.35 -14.31 27.95
N LEU A 182 -1.56 -13.81 26.99
CA LEU A 182 -1.91 -12.63 26.19
C LEU A 182 -3.10 -12.91 25.27
N ILE A 183 -3.07 -14.01 24.52
CA ILE A 183 -4.16 -14.42 23.62
C ILE A 183 -5.48 -14.55 24.37
N ASN A 184 -5.44 -15.10 25.59
CA ASN A 184 -6.61 -15.31 26.43
C ASN A 184 -7.00 -14.07 27.27
N GLY A 185 -6.36 -12.92 27.05
CA GLY A 185 -6.66 -11.67 27.77
C GLY A 185 -6.31 -11.68 29.26
N LYS A 186 -5.49 -12.63 29.73
CA LYS A 186 -5.04 -12.72 31.14
C LYS A 186 -3.93 -11.73 31.48
N ILE A 187 -3.17 -11.31 30.47
CA ILE A 187 -2.15 -10.27 30.58
C ILE A 187 -2.31 -9.26 29.44
N SER A 188 -1.81 -8.06 29.64
CA SER A 188 -1.65 -7.05 28.60
C SER A 188 -0.37 -7.26 27.78
N ALA A 189 -0.29 -6.64 26.60
CA ALA A 189 0.90 -6.67 25.74
C ALA A 189 2.18 -6.14 26.42
N ASN A 190 2.05 -5.27 27.43
CA ASN A 190 3.17 -4.73 28.19
C ASN A 190 3.82 -5.76 29.12
N GLN A 191 3.07 -6.79 29.52
CA GLN A 191 3.54 -7.87 30.39
C GLN A 191 4.14 -9.05 29.60
N LEU A 192 4.03 -9.05 28.27
CA LEU A 192 4.62 -10.08 27.43
C LEU A 192 6.16 -9.91 27.40
N PRO A 193 6.96 -10.96 27.66
CA PRO A 193 8.40 -10.93 27.44
C PRO A 193 8.71 -10.62 25.97
N THR A 194 9.41 -9.51 25.72
CA THR A 194 9.79 -9.05 24.38
C THR A 194 11.25 -8.63 24.35
N GLY A 195 11.79 -8.45 23.14
CA GLY A 195 12.99 -7.65 22.93
C GLY A 195 12.62 -6.23 22.51
N ASP A 196 13.14 -5.23 23.18
CA ASP A 196 12.75 -3.84 23.01
C ASP A 196 13.88 -3.01 22.38
N ASN A 197 13.54 -2.19 21.39
CA ASN A 197 14.42 -1.24 20.73
C ASN A 197 15.70 -1.83 20.09
N ASN A 198 15.64 -3.10 19.69
CA ASN A 198 16.69 -3.76 18.92
C ASN A 198 16.77 -3.21 17.49
N LYS A 199 17.98 -3.22 16.91
CA LYS A 199 18.23 -2.66 15.58
C LYS A 199 19.15 -3.53 14.76
N ILE A 200 18.87 -3.59 13.45
CA ILE A 200 19.80 -4.09 12.45
C ILE A 200 19.96 -3.07 11.32
N VAL A 201 21.21 -2.65 11.08
CA VAL A 201 21.50 -1.56 10.14
C VAL A 201 22.65 -1.88 9.20
N ASP A 202 22.55 -1.38 7.96
CA ASP A 202 23.61 -1.41 6.94
C ASP A 202 24.21 -2.82 6.70
N SER A 203 23.42 -3.88 6.86
CA SER A 203 23.89 -5.27 6.83
C SER A 203 23.49 -6.01 5.55
N TYR A 204 24.21 -7.06 5.19
CA TYR A 204 23.96 -7.89 4.01
C TYR A 204 23.58 -9.32 4.40
N LEU A 205 22.33 -9.72 4.18
CA LEU A 205 21.82 -11.02 4.62
C LEU A 205 21.29 -11.80 3.42
N HIS A 206 22.01 -12.84 3.02
CA HIS A 206 21.77 -13.50 1.74
C HIS A 206 21.97 -15.01 1.78
N HIS A 207 21.29 -15.72 0.88
CA HIS A 207 21.40 -17.18 0.75
C HIS A 207 21.16 -17.91 2.09
N ASN A 208 20.25 -17.38 2.91
CA ASN A 208 19.72 -18.06 4.08
C ASN A 208 18.41 -18.74 3.71
N ARG A 209 18.13 -19.88 4.30
CA ARG A 209 17.05 -20.77 3.85
C ARG A 209 15.65 -20.23 4.11
N VAL A 210 15.42 -19.59 5.26
CA VAL A 210 14.10 -19.07 5.62
C VAL A 210 14.04 -17.58 5.38
N ALA A 211 14.94 -16.81 6.00
CA ALA A 211 14.96 -15.36 5.82
C ALA A 211 16.34 -14.76 6.00
N GLY A 212 16.55 -13.56 5.46
CA GLY A 212 17.64 -12.70 5.88
C GLY A 212 17.47 -12.33 7.36
N ILE A 213 16.37 -11.63 7.67
CA ILE A 213 16.03 -11.21 9.04
C ILE A 213 14.72 -11.86 9.47
N LEU A 214 14.72 -12.53 10.62
CA LEU A 214 13.51 -12.96 11.33
C LEU A 214 13.32 -12.13 12.60
N VAL A 215 12.07 -11.72 12.83
CA VAL A 215 11.67 -10.89 13.97
C VAL A 215 10.52 -11.57 14.69
N SER A 216 10.64 -11.76 15.99
CA SER A 216 9.61 -12.37 16.83
C SER A 216 9.60 -11.69 18.20
N TYR A 217 8.41 -11.41 18.71
CA TYR A 217 8.22 -10.82 20.04
C TYR A 217 9.06 -9.55 20.26
N GLN A 218 9.01 -8.60 19.31
CA GLN A 218 9.77 -7.35 19.42
C GLN A 218 8.88 -6.12 19.58
N LYS A 219 9.39 -5.13 20.32
CA LYS A 219 8.81 -3.78 20.40
C LYS A 219 9.81 -2.72 19.96
N GLY A 220 9.39 -1.76 19.15
CA GLY A 220 10.27 -0.66 18.72
C GLY A 220 11.44 -1.10 17.84
N PHE A 221 11.35 -2.27 17.20
CA PHE A 221 12.43 -2.82 16.37
C PHE A 221 12.63 -1.99 15.09
N VAL A 222 13.90 -1.86 14.68
CA VAL A 222 14.27 -1.17 13.44
C VAL A 222 15.16 -2.04 12.56
N ALA A 223 14.74 -2.24 11.30
CA ALA A 223 15.60 -2.72 10.22
C ALA A 223 15.81 -1.58 9.21
N GLU A 224 17.03 -1.04 9.14
CA GLU A 224 17.34 0.11 8.28
C GLU A 224 18.54 -0.13 7.35
N GLY A 225 18.43 0.21 6.07
CA GLY A 225 19.60 0.26 5.17
C GLY A 225 20.19 -1.12 4.80
N ASN A 226 19.49 -2.21 5.06
CA ASN A 226 20.02 -3.56 4.83
C ASN A 226 19.81 -3.99 3.37
N THR A 227 20.70 -4.86 2.87
CA THR A 227 20.54 -5.59 1.61
C THR A 227 20.19 -7.05 1.90
N LEU A 228 19.11 -7.55 1.30
CA LEU A 228 18.56 -8.88 1.60
C LEU A 228 18.28 -9.63 0.30
N SER A 229 19.07 -10.67 0.01
CA SER A 229 19.12 -11.22 -1.34
C SER A 229 19.13 -12.73 -1.39
N TRP A 230 18.41 -13.32 -2.34
CA TRP A 230 18.47 -14.75 -2.63
C TRP A 230 18.21 -15.65 -1.41
N ASN A 231 17.42 -15.18 -0.44
CA ASN A 231 17.00 -16.01 0.68
C ASN A 231 15.89 -16.96 0.22
N GLY A 232 15.91 -18.21 0.70
CA GLY A 232 15.06 -19.30 0.25
C GLY A 232 15.78 -20.29 -0.67
N HIS A 233 15.00 -21.02 -1.46
CA HIS A 233 15.53 -21.95 -2.46
C HIS A 233 14.73 -21.84 -3.77
N LYS A 234 15.39 -22.03 -4.90
CA LYS A 234 14.75 -21.87 -6.22
C LYS A 234 13.58 -22.83 -6.45
N ASP A 235 13.63 -24.02 -5.88
CA ASP A 235 12.65 -25.08 -6.11
C ASP A 235 11.48 -25.04 -5.10
N ASP A 236 11.58 -24.23 -4.05
CA ASP A 236 10.59 -24.15 -2.96
C ASP A 236 10.08 -22.71 -2.81
N GLY A 237 8.78 -22.50 -3.03
CA GLY A 237 8.14 -21.20 -2.80
C GLY A 237 7.64 -21.01 -1.37
N GLY A 238 7.70 -22.05 -0.53
CA GLY A 238 7.21 -22.06 0.84
C GLY A 238 8.02 -21.21 1.82
N THR A 239 9.19 -20.69 1.46
CA THR A 239 9.95 -19.73 2.29
C THR A 239 10.96 -18.96 1.45
N GLY A 240 11.71 -18.03 2.07
CA GLY A 240 12.64 -17.16 1.37
C GLY A 240 12.22 -15.70 1.48
N TYR A 241 12.45 -15.14 2.65
CA TYR A 241 12.09 -13.77 2.97
C TYR A 241 13.31 -12.87 2.99
N GLY A 242 13.19 -11.62 2.55
CA GLY A 242 14.14 -10.60 2.95
C GLY A 242 14.05 -10.39 4.46
N ILE A 243 12.92 -9.84 4.90
CA ILE A 243 12.56 -9.63 6.31
C ILE A 243 11.23 -10.32 6.58
N ALA A 244 11.12 -11.09 7.66
CA ALA A 244 9.84 -11.63 8.11
C ALA A 244 9.63 -11.42 9.63
N LEU A 245 8.45 -10.90 9.99
CA LEU A 245 7.94 -11.05 11.36
C LEU A 245 7.20 -12.39 11.43
N VAL A 246 7.49 -13.17 12.47
CA VAL A 246 7.04 -14.57 12.58
C VAL A 246 5.57 -14.64 12.99
N ALA A 247 4.80 -15.50 12.34
CA ALA A 247 3.40 -15.73 12.70
C ALA A 247 3.25 -16.27 14.13
N GLY A 248 2.21 -15.80 14.81
CA GLY A 248 1.93 -16.09 16.21
C GLY A 248 2.88 -15.41 17.21
N SER A 249 3.67 -14.44 16.75
CA SER A 249 4.50 -13.59 17.59
C SER A 249 3.94 -12.18 17.65
N TYR A 250 3.75 -11.64 18.85
CA TYR A 250 3.22 -10.29 19.02
C TYR A 250 4.34 -9.28 18.77
N ASN A 251 4.22 -8.46 17.73
CA ASN A 251 5.19 -7.41 17.40
C ASN A 251 4.51 -6.03 17.42
N ASN A 252 5.18 -5.00 17.92
CA ASN A 252 4.59 -3.66 18.00
C ASN A 252 5.58 -2.53 17.76
N GLY A 253 5.22 -1.54 16.94
CA GLY A 253 6.06 -0.37 16.68
C GLY A 253 7.28 -0.70 15.83
N ILE A 254 7.09 -1.50 14.78
CA ILE A 254 8.19 -2.00 13.93
C ILE A 254 8.41 -1.05 12.77
N THR A 255 9.67 -0.69 12.52
CA THR A 255 10.07 0.14 11.38
C THR A 255 11.00 -0.62 10.45
N ILE A 256 10.61 -0.72 9.18
CA ILE A 256 11.40 -1.32 8.11
C ILE A 256 11.65 -0.23 7.06
N ALA A 257 12.86 0.33 7.06
CA ALA A 257 13.17 1.53 6.29
C ALA A 257 14.40 1.41 5.40
N LYS A 258 14.38 1.96 4.18
CA LYS A 258 15.59 2.09 3.33
C LYS A 258 16.31 0.78 3.01
N ASN A 259 15.63 -0.36 3.12
CA ASN A 259 16.21 -1.65 2.80
C ASN A 259 16.11 -1.91 1.29
N LYS A 260 17.02 -2.74 0.79
CA LYS A 260 17.01 -3.28 -0.56
C LYS A 260 16.77 -4.78 -0.50
N THR A 261 15.75 -5.28 -1.21
CA THR A 261 15.60 -6.72 -1.46
C THR A 261 15.96 -7.04 -2.90
N ASP A 262 16.51 -8.23 -3.12
CA ASP A 262 16.88 -8.71 -4.45
C ASP A 262 16.62 -10.21 -4.58
N HIS A 263 15.57 -10.55 -5.33
CA HIS A 263 15.23 -11.93 -5.72
C HIS A 263 15.14 -12.90 -4.53
N ASN A 264 14.45 -12.52 -3.45
CA ASN A 264 14.11 -13.50 -2.42
C ASN A 264 13.05 -14.46 -2.96
N TYR A 265 13.24 -15.75 -2.69
CA TYR A 265 12.49 -16.84 -3.28
C TYR A 265 11.03 -16.94 -2.78
N ARG A 266 10.57 -16.01 -1.92
CA ARG A 266 9.16 -15.85 -1.58
C ARG A 266 8.72 -14.39 -1.48
N LYS A 267 9.13 -13.64 -0.45
CA LYS A 267 8.66 -12.26 -0.25
C LYS A 267 9.82 -11.33 0.09
N GLY A 268 9.74 -10.08 -0.32
CA GLY A 268 10.72 -9.07 0.10
C GLY A 268 10.55 -8.75 1.59
N ILE A 269 9.39 -8.21 1.95
CA ILE A 269 9.02 -7.89 3.33
C ILE A 269 7.74 -8.63 3.70
N ASP A 270 7.77 -9.34 4.82
CA ASP A 270 6.63 -10.03 5.40
C ASP A 270 6.44 -9.60 6.86
N SER A 271 5.22 -9.22 7.22
CA SER A 271 4.88 -8.87 8.58
C SER A 271 3.71 -9.71 9.04
N HIS A 272 3.96 -10.70 9.90
CA HIS A 272 2.90 -11.37 10.62
C HIS A 272 2.69 -10.81 12.02
N ASP A 273 1.42 -10.68 12.40
CA ASP A 273 1.00 -10.44 13.79
C ASP A 273 1.65 -9.19 14.41
N GLY A 274 1.79 -8.17 13.55
CA GLY A 274 2.42 -6.90 13.86
C GLY A 274 1.41 -5.77 14.01
N ASN A 275 1.64 -4.89 14.96
CA ASN A 275 0.89 -3.65 15.16
C ASN A 275 1.79 -2.43 15.09
N ASN A 276 1.20 -1.28 14.70
CA ASN A 276 1.92 -0.03 14.53
C ASN A 276 3.16 -0.21 13.62
N ILE A 277 2.94 -0.76 12.43
CA ILE A 277 3.98 -1.11 11.47
C ILE A 277 4.21 0.04 10.48
N THR A 278 5.47 0.42 10.30
CA THR A 278 5.89 1.41 9.29
C THR A 278 6.88 0.78 8.32
N ILE A 279 6.55 0.77 7.03
CA ILE A 279 7.40 0.25 5.95
C ILE A 279 7.63 1.38 4.95
N LYS A 280 8.87 1.87 4.87
CA LYS A 280 9.15 3.07 4.08
C LYS A 280 10.46 3.14 3.35
N ASP A 281 10.48 3.87 2.24
CA ASP A 281 11.69 4.22 1.50
C ASP A 281 12.51 2.97 1.05
N ASN A 282 11.88 1.79 0.94
CA ASN A 282 12.55 0.56 0.54
C ASN A 282 12.55 0.38 -0.99
N ILE A 283 13.54 -0.37 -1.50
CA ILE A 283 13.61 -0.81 -2.90
C ILE A 283 13.49 -2.33 -2.93
N LEU A 284 12.41 -2.85 -3.50
CA LEU A 284 12.13 -4.27 -3.55
C LEU A 284 12.19 -4.80 -4.97
N ASN A 285 13.25 -5.54 -5.29
CA ASN A 285 13.56 -5.97 -6.66
C ASN A 285 13.37 -7.46 -6.84
N GLY A 286 12.41 -7.86 -7.69
CA GLY A 286 12.34 -9.21 -8.22
C GLY A 286 11.88 -10.29 -7.24
N ASP A 287 11.41 -9.94 -6.04
CA ASP A 287 10.91 -10.94 -5.09
C ASP A 287 9.75 -11.76 -5.69
N ARG A 288 9.72 -13.06 -5.37
CA ARG A 288 8.94 -14.04 -6.13
C ARG A 288 7.42 -13.84 -6.06
N MET A 289 6.89 -13.74 -4.85
CA MET A 289 5.46 -13.79 -4.57
C MET A 289 4.92 -12.40 -4.23
N TYR A 290 5.52 -11.74 -3.23
CA TYR A 290 5.11 -10.41 -2.79
C TYR A 290 6.31 -9.47 -2.66
N GLY A 291 6.12 -8.20 -3.02
CA GLY A 291 7.01 -7.14 -2.58
C GLY A 291 6.86 -6.96 -1.06
N ILE A 292 5.71 -6.46 -0.65
CA ILE A 292 5.35 -6.22 0.75
C ILE A 292 4.09 -7.01 1.11
N ALA A 293 4.13 -7.76 2.20
CA ALA A 293 2.94 -8.36 2.81
C ALA A 293 2.86 -8.03 4.30
N VAL A 294 1.67 -7.60 4.73
CA VAL A 294 1.34 -7.39 6.14
C VAL A 294 0.07 -8.18 6.43
N GLU A 295 0.20 -9.23 7.24
CA GLU A 295 -0.86 -10.21 7.49
C GLU A 295 -0.98 -10.51 8.99
N ASN A 296 -2.05 -10.07 9.65
CA ASN A 296 -2.30 -10.48 11.03
C ASN A 296 -3.25 -11.67 11.07
N ARG A 297 -2.93 -12.64 11.92
CA ARG A 297 -3.68 -13.87 12.09
C ARG A 297 -4.10 -14.09 13.51
N GLN A 298 -3.26 -13.83 14.50
CA GLN A 298 -3.47 -14.18 15.91
C GLN A 298 -3.77 -12.96 16.80
N PHE A 299 -3.41 -11.77 16.35
CA PHE A 299 -3.69 -10.52 17.04
C PHE A 299 -4.38 -9.53 16.10
N THR A 300 -5.10 -8.55 16.63
CA THR A 300 -5.73 -7.50 15.82
C THR A 300 -4.68 -6.71 15.06
N MET A 301 -5.09 -6.09 13.95
CA MET A 301 -4.25 -5.18 13.17
C MET A 301 -4.80 -3.77 13.24
N ASP A 302 -4.15 -2.93 14.06
CA ASP A 302 -4.69 -1.62 14.41
C ASP A 302 -4.14 -0.51 13.49
N LYS A 303 -2.84 -0.56 13.14
CA LYS A 303 -2.19 0.54 12.39
C LYS A 303 -1.04 0.05 11.51
N VAL A 304 -1.12 0.38 10.22
CA VAL A 304 -0.11 0.06 9.20
C VAL A 304 0.10 1.26 8.29
N THR A 305 1.35 1.63 8.05
CA THR A 305 1.74 2.69 7.11
C THR A 305 2.80 2.18 6.16
N ILE A 306 2.50 2.18 4.86
CA ILE A 306 3.38 1.76 3.78
C ILE A 306 3.58 2.94 2.84
N HIS A 307 4.77 3.54 2.83
CA HIS A 307 4.98 4.75 2.03
C HIS A 307 6.34 4.87 1.36
N ASN A 308 6.37 5.56 0.21
CA ASN A 308 7.61 5.85 -0.53
C ASN A 308 8.44 4.61 -0.93
N ASN A 309 7.83 3.44 -1.09
CA ASN A 309 8.57 2.24 -1.52
C ASN A 309 8.58 2.12 -3.04
N LYS A 310 9.68 1.61 -3.60
CA LYS A 310 9.76 1.18 -5.00
C LYS A 310 9.74 -0.35 -5.05
N ILE A 311 8.76 -0.93 -5.75
CA ILE A 311 8.57 -2.37 -5.87
C ILE A 311 8.60 -2.74 -7.36
N ILE A 312 9.46 -3.68 -7.73
CA ILE A 312 9.69 -4.08 -9.12
C ILE A 312 9.44 -5.57 -9.23
N GLN A 313 8.47 -5.97 -10.05
CA GLN A 313 8.27 -7.36 -10.43
C GLN A 313 9.32 -7.79 -11.47
N ASP A 314 9.96 -8.93 -11.23
CA ASP A 314 10.62 -9.72 -12.28
C ASP A 314 9.73 -10.92 -12.68
N PRO A 315 9.09 -10.90 -13.87
CA PRO A 315 8.23 -12.00 -14.31
C PRO A 315 8.99 -13.28 -14.71
N SER A 316 10.31 -13.23 -14.83
CA SER A 316 11.17 -14.40 -15.04
C SER A 316 11.43 -15.14 -13.72
N PHE A 317 11.33 -14.45 -12.59
CA PHE A 317 11.57 -14.99 -11.26
C PHE A 317 10.29 -15.50 -10.59
N ARG A 318 9.52 -16.34 -11.29
CA ARG A 318 8.28 -16.94 -10.77
C ARG A 318 8.42 -18.45 -10.68
N LEU A 319 7.66 -19.08 -9.79
CA LEU A 319 7.68 -20.53 -9.61
C LEU A 319 6.35 -21.11 -10.09
N LEU A 320 6.36 -21.72 -11.27
CA LEU A 320 5.15 -22.33 -11.85
C LEU A 320 4.79 -23.65 -11.18
N ARG A 321 5.81 -24.42 -10.78
CA ARG A 321 5.70 -25.71 -10.12
C ARG A 321 6.55 -25.71 -8.86
N ASP A 322 5.90 -25.91 -7.73
CA ASP A 322 6.52 -26.01 -6.41
C ASP A 322 6.97 -27.46 -6.12
N ASP A 323 7.95 -27.63 -5.25
CA ASP A 323 8.51 -28.95 -4.89
C ASP A 323 7.73 -29.69 -3.80
N ASN A 324 6.63 -29.10 -3.30
CA ASN A 324 5.85 -29.70 -2.22
C ASN A 324 5.16 -30.99 -2.69
N PHE A 325 5.43 -32.10 -1.99
CA PHE A 325 5.00 -33.44 -2.39
C PHE A 325 3.46 -33.55 -2.52
N GLY A 326 2.99 -34.01 -3.68
CA GLY A 326 1.70 -34.68 -3.79
C GLY A 326 0.53 -33.90 -4.40
N VAL A 327 0.71 -32.64 -4.80
CA VAL A 327 -0.34 -31.95 -5.57
C VAL A 327 0.18 -31.57 -6.95
N PRO A 328 -0.31 -32.20 -8.04
CA PRO A 328 -0.11 -31.69 -9.38
C PRO A 328 -1.00 -30.45 -9.52
N HIS A 329 -0.63 -29.32 -8.92
CA HIS A 329 -1.38 -28.09 -9.15
C HIS A 329 -0.92 -27.44 -10.46
N GLU A 330 -1.86 -27.40 -11.39
CA GLU A 330 -1.86 -26.47 -12.51
C GLU A 330 -1.86 -25.04 -11.94
N SER A 331 -0.70 -24.38 -12.01
CA SER A 331 -0.36 -23.07 -11.44
C SER A 331 -0.24 -22.97 -9.91
N SER A 332 0.99 -22.82 -9.43
CA SER A 332 1.30 -22.43 -8.06
C SER A 332 0.88 -20.97 -7.76
N ASP A 333 0.54 -20.65 -6.49
CA ASP A 333 0.35 -19.26 -6.02
C ASP A 333 1.56 -18.37 -6.32
N TYR A 334 2.75 -18.98 -6.44
CA TYR A 334 4.03 -18.32 -6.75
C TYR A 334 4.20 -18.01 -8.25
N ALA A 335 3.22 -18.34 -9.08
CA ALA A 335 3.15 -17.94 -10.47
C ALA A 335 2.64 -16.49 -10.63
N GLY A 336 1.94 -15.97 -9.61
CA GLY A 336 1.46 -14.59 -9.54
C GLY A 336 2.35 -13.69 -8.69
N PHE A 337 2.02 -12.41 -8.69
CA PHE A 337 2.70 -11.42 -7.85
C PHE A 337 1.72 -10.44 -7.21
N ARG A 338 1.96 -10.02 -5.96
CA ARG A 338 1.36 -8.79 -5.43
C ARG A 338 2.43 -7.78 -5.05
N GLY A 339 2.28 -6.55 -5.53
CA GLY A 339 3.18 -5.46 -5.12
C GLY A 339 3.08 -5.22 -3.62
N ILE A 340 1.87 -4.91 -3.15
CA ILE A 340 1.54 -4.73 -1.73
C ILE A 340 0.32 -5.57 -1.40
N LYS A 341 0.42 -6.39 -0.36
CA LYS A 341 -0.71 -7.11 0.24
C LYS A 341 -0.87 -6.72 1.70
N LEU A 342 -2.08 -6.33 2.09
CA LEU A 342 -2.47 -6.07 3.45
C LEU A 342 -3.69 -6.96 3.76
N GLU A 343 -3.57 -7.85 4.74
CA GLU A 343 -4.65 -8.78 5.09
C GLU A 343 -4.86 -8.85 6.60
N ASN A 344 -6.05 -8.49 7.08
CA ASN A 344 -6.50 -8.98 8.38
C ASN A 344 -7.11 -10.36 8.18
N LYS A 345 -6.38 -11.40 8.62
CA LYS A 345 -6.69 -12.82 8.43
C LYS A 345 -7.08 -13.48 9.76
N ALA A 346 -7.99 -12.85 10.49
CA ALA A 346 -8.61 -13.44 11.67
C ALA A 346 -9.06 -14.89 11.39
N GLN A 347 -8.73 -15.81 12.29
CA GLN A 347 -9.15 -17.21 12.22
C GLN A 347 -10.51 -17.36 12.92
N ALA A 348 -11.34 -18.28 12.43
CA ALA A 348 -12.71 -18.48 12.90
C ALA A 348 -12.85 -18.78 14.41
N TRP A 349 -11.83 -19.42 15.02
CA TRP A 349 -11.79 -19.72 16.46
C TRP A 349 -11.37 -18.53 17.34
N GLN A 350 -11.01 -17.39 16.77
CA GLN A 350 -10.47 -16.26 17.52
C GLN A 350 -11.52 -15.31 18.02
N LYS A 351 -11.28 -14.78 19.22
CA LYS A 351 -12.01 -13.66 19.79
C LYS A 351 -10.98 -12.64 20.25
N PHE A 352 -11.01 -11.45 19.66
CA PHE A 352 -10.10 -10.40 20.06
C PHE A 352 -10.63 -9.66 21.29
N ALA A 353 -9.82 -9.56 22.34
CA ALA A 353 -10.16 -8.75 23.50
C ALA A 353 -9.97 -7.26 23.15
N ASN A 354 -11.06 -6.50 23.12
CA ASN A 354 -11.09 -5.05 22.84
C ASN A 354 -10.38 -4.66 21.53
N PRO A 355 -10.86 -5.13 20.37
CA PRO A 355 -10.23 -4.83 19.10
C PRO A 355 -10.33 -3.34 18.79
N LYS A 356 -9.25 -2.77 18.24
CA LYS A 356 -9.24 -1.36 17.85
C LYS A 356 -9.65 -1.20 16.40
N THR A 357 -10.12 0.00 16.07
CA THR A 357 -10.37 0.38 14.68
C THR A 357 -9.06 0.37 13.90
N GLY A 358 -9.06 -0.29 12.73
CA GLY A 358 -7.92 -0.33 11.83
C GLY A 358 -7.68 1.00 11.12
N ALA A 359 -6.42 1.42 11.03
CA ALA A 359 -5.98 2.60 10.29
C ALA A 359 -4.83 2.23 9.35
N PHE A 360 -5.15 2.14 8.06
CA PHE A 360 -4.24 1.65 7.03
C PHE A 360 -3.95 2.72 5.98
N VAL A 361 -2.67 2.98 5.74
CA VAL A 361 -2.21 3.99 4.79
C VAL A 361 -1.20 3.37 3.82
N ILE A 362 -1.47 3.48 2.53
CA ILE A 362 -0.60 3.05 1.43
C ILE A 362 -0.41 4.24 0.51
N THR A 363 0.74 4.92 0.59
CA THR A 363 0.92 6.19 -0.13
C THR A 363 2.29 6.40 -0.77
N ASN A 364 2.32 7.12 -1.89
CA ASN A 364 3.56 7.49 -2.59
C ASN A 364 4.43 6.28 -2.99
N ASN A 365 3.85 5.09 -3.15
CA ASN A 365 4.60 3.92 -3.59
C ASN A 365 4.64 3.85 -5.11
N THR A 366 5.70 3.27 -5.65
CA THR A 366 5.86 2.97 -7.07
C THR A 366 5.93 1.45 -7.25
N ILE A 367 5.01 0.88 -8.03
CA ILE A 367 4.96 -0.55 -8.37
C ILE A 367 5.15 -0.66 -9.88
N GLU A 368 6.19 -1.36 -10.33
CA GLU A 368 6.61 -1.45 -11.72
C GLU A 368 6.76 -2.90 -12.19
N GLY A 369 6.71 -3.09 -13.51
CA GLY A 369 6.98 -4.39 -14.14
C GLY A 369 5.84 -5.40 -14.06
N LEU A 370 4.63 -4.96 -13.68
CA LEU A 370 3.50 -5.89 -13.51
C LEU A 370 3.26 -6.71 -14.79
N THR A 371 3.32 -8.02 -14.66
CA THR A 371 3.02 -8.96 -15.75
C THR A 371 2.28 -10.14 -15.17
N ASP A 372 1.03 -10.27 -15.59
CA ASP A 372 0.15 -11.36 -15.23
C ASP A 372 0.13 -12.44 -16.29
N LYS A 373 0.41 -13.67 -15.87
CA LYS A 373 0.32 -14.87 -16.72
C LYS A 373 -0.94 -15.69 -16.45
N ASN A 374 -1.44 -15.67 -15.21
CA ASN A 374 -2.44 -16.63 -14.72
C ASN A 374 -3.68 -15.97 -14.10
N GLY A 375 -3.88 -14.65 -14.25
CA GLY A 375 -5.06 -13.97 -13.70
C GLY A 375 -4.98 -13.71 -12.18
N ILE A 376 -3.77 -13.64 -11.60
CA ILE A 376 -3.59 -13.53 -10.14
C ILE A 376 -2.60 -12.45 -9.72
N THR A 377 -2.05 -11.69 -10.67
CA THR A 377 -1.08 -10.62 -10.40
C THR A 377 -1.78 -9.30 -10.10
N ARG A 378 -1.46 -8.67 -8.96
CA ARG A 378 -2.11 -7.43 -8.51
C ARG A 378 -1.12 -6.37 -8.06
N GLY A 379 -1.47 -5.10 -8.24
CA GLY A 379 -0.70 -3.98 -7.71
C GLY A 379 -0.80 -3.91 -6.19
N ILE A 380 -1.96 -3.46 -5.70
CA ILE A 380 -2.29 -3.34 -4.27
C ILE A 380 -3.50 -4.22 -3.96
N GLU A 381 -3.38 -5.08 -2.95
CA GLU A 381 -4.45 -5.95 -2.47
C GLU A 381 -4.69 -5.72 -0.97
N MET A 382 -5.88 -5.24 -0.62
CA MET A 382 -6.38 -5.21 0.75
C MET A 382 -7.39 -6.34 0.96
N ARG A 383 -7.29 -7.04 2.08
CA ARG A 383 -8.27 -8.01 2.55
C ARG A 383 -8.63 -7.74 4.01
N ASN A 384 -9.90 -7.54 4.30
CA ASN A 384 -10.39 -7.43 5.67
C ASN A 384 -11.37 -8.56 6.00
N ASN A 385 -10.90 -9.53 6.79
CA ASN A 385 -11.75 -10.60 7.33
C ASN A 385 -12.09 -10.36 8.81
N GLU A 386 -11.82 -9.15 9.33
CA GLU A 386 -12.10 -8.79 10.70
C GLU A 386 -13.60 -8.57 10.93
N LYS A 387 -14.17 -9.33 11.86
CA LYS A 387 -15.60 -9.23 12.19
C LYS A 387 -15.87 -8.27 13.34
N ASP A 388 -14.91 -8.09 14.25
CA ASP A 388 -15.12 -7.38 15.52
C ASP A 388 -14.72 -5.90 15.47
N ALA A 389 -14.11 -5.42 14.38
CA ALA A 389 -13.68 -4.03 14.23
C ALA A 389 -13.94 -3.44 12.85
N THR A 390 -14.14 -2.13 12.83
CA THR A 390 -14.17 -1.32 11.61
C THR A 390 -12.77 -0.85 11.21
N TYR A 391 -12.64 -0.30 10.00
CA TYR A 391 -11.36 0.19 9.49
C TYR A 391 -11.46 1.44 8.62
N SER A 392 -10.33 2.14 8.50
CA SER A 392 -10.06 3.16 7.50
C SER A 392 -8.88 2.73 6.64
N LEU A 393 -9.03 2.89 5.32
CA LEU A 393 -8.03 2.57 4.32
C LEU A 393 -7.83 3.77 3.41
N SER A 394 -6.59 4.25 3.30
CA SER A 394 -6.20 5.30 2.36
C SER A 394 -5.12 4.79 1.41
N ILE A 395 -5.46 4.69 0.13
CA ILE A 395 -4.55 4.35 -0.97
C ILE A 395 -4.38 5.60 -1.83
N SER A 396 -3.27 6.31 -1.67
CA SER A 396 -3.11 7.62 -2.33
C SER A 396 -1.74 7.88 -2.95
N ASN A 397 -1.72 8.62 -4.06
CA ASN A 397 -0.48 9.05 -4.73
C ASN A 397 0.44 7.89 -5.16
N ASN A 398 -0.10 6.68 -5.36
CA ASN A 398 0.71 5.55 -5.82
C ASN A 398 0.81 5.57 -7.36
N THR A 399 1.94 5.10 -7.88
CA THR A 399 2.15 4.82 -9.30
C THR A 399 2.21 3.31 -9.51
N ILE A 400 1.35 2.75 -10.36
CA ILE A 400 1.27 1.31 -10.63
C ILE A 400 1.36 1.10 -12.14
N LYS A 401 2.40 0.40 -12.61
CA LYS A 401 2.71 0.24 -14.03
C LYS A 401 3.09 -1.18 -14.40
N GLY A 402 2.73 -1.60 -15.62
CA GLY A 402 3.20 -2.87 -16.17
C GLY A 402 2.62 -3.23 -17.54
N ASN A 403 2.91 -4.45 -17.98
CA ASN A 403 2.33 -5.02 -19.18
C ASN A 403 0.90 -5.54 -18.93
N SER A 404 0.71 -6.36 -17.90
CA SER A 404 -0.60 -6.94 -17.58
C SER A 404 -0.82 -7.12 -16.08
N SER A 405 -2.09 -7.10 -15.67
CA SER A 405 -2.51 -7.32 -14.28
C SER A 405 -3.89 -7.98 -14.23
N ASP A 406 -4.19 -8.72 -13.17
CA ASP A 406 -5.56 -9.07 -12.79
C ASP A 406 -6.32 -7.79 -12.43
N SER A 407 -5.86 -7.11 -11.38
CA SER A 407 -6.36 -5.80 -10.94
C SER A 407 -5.22 -4.95 -10.38
N LEU A 408 -5.35 -3.62 -10.46
CA LEU A 408 -4.32 -2.70 -10.01
C LEU A 408 -4.52 -2.33 -8.54
N ILE A 409 -5.77 -2.11 -8.14
CA ILE A 409 -6.17 -1.91 -6.75
C ILE A 409 -7.37 -2.81 -6.46
N SER A 410 -7.20 -3.69 -5.49
CA SER A 410 -8.23 -4.62 -5.01
C SER A 410 -8.49 -4.42 -3.52
N VAL A 411 -9.75 -4.36 -3.13
CA VAL A 411 -10.20 -4.35 -1.73
C VAL A 411 -11.26 -5.42 -1.56
N PHE A 412 -10.96 -6.43 -0.74
CA PHE A 412 -11.87 -7.52 -0.43
C PHE A 412 -12.25 -7.48 1.05
N GLY A 413 -13.52 -7.71 1.33
CA GLY A 413 -14.03 -7.90 2.69
C GLY A 413 -14.83 -9.18 2.80
N ASN A 414 -14.56 -9.96 3.85
CA ASN A 414 -15.34 -11.14 4.20
C ASN A 414 -15.33 -11.33 5.73
N PRO A 415 -16.05 -10.49 6.48
CA PRO A 415 -16.08 -10.53 7.94
C PRO A 415 -17.03 -11.63 8.45
N ASP A 416 -16.83 -12.87 7.99
CA ASP A 416 -17.63 -14.04 8.39
C ASP A 416 -16.89 -14.91 9.41
N ASN A 417 -17.66 -15.57 10.27
CA ASN A 417 -17.18 -16.68 11.10
C ASN A 417 -17.99 -17.94 10.77
N PRO A 418 -17.51 -18.80 9.85
CA PRO A 418 -18.26 -19.98 9.42
C PRO A 418 -18.34 -21.08 10.50
N ASP A 419 -17.54 -21.01 11.58
CA ASP A 419 -17.43 -22.09 12.57
C ASP A 419 -18.35 -21.91 13.80
N THR A 420 -19.11 -20.82 13.91
CA THR A 420 -20.10 -20.63 14.97
C THR A 420 -21.52 -20.95 14.49
N LYS A 421 -22.31 -21.65 15.31
CA LYS A 421 -23.72 -22.00 14.99
C LYS A 421 -24.62 -20.79 14.74
N ALA A 422 -24.23 -19.61 15.23
CA ALA A 422 -24.77 -18.33 14.81
C ALA A 422 -23.77 -17.67 13.86
N VAL A 423 -24.18 -17.29 12.65
CA VAL A 423 -23.35 -16.54 11.73
C VAL A 423 -23.18 -15.12 12.29
N GLU A 424 -22.12 -14.87 13.06
CA GLU A 424 -21.81 -13.55 13.61
C GLU A 424 -21.04 -12.72 12.57
N ARG A 425 -21.77 -12.18 11.58
CA ARG A 425 -21.20 -11.36 10.51
C ARG A 425 -20.80 -9.98 11.03
N GLY A 426 -19.64 -9.49 10.61
CA GLY A 426 -19.15 -8.16 10.93
C GLY A 426 -19.73 -7.03 10.05
N PRO A 427 -19.28 -5.78 10.29
CA PRO A 427 -19.81 -4.59 9.62
C PRO A 427 -19.53 -4.49 8.11
N GLY A 428 -18.55 -5.22 7.58
CA GLY A 428 -18.15 -5.12 6.17
C GLY A 428 -17.35 -3.85 5.88
N SER A 429 -17.80 -3.08 4.88
CA SER A 429 -17.07 -1.93 4.32
C SER A 429 -16.61 -0.92 5.36
N GLY A 430 -15.33 -0.53 5.32
CA GLY A 430 -14.77 0.56 6.11
C GLY A 430 -14.95 1.94 5.48
N THR A 431 -14.17 2.92 5.94
CA THR A 431 -13.91 4.14 5.15
C THR A 431 -12.75 3.88 4.20
N ILE A 432 -13.03 3.75 2.91
CA ILE A 432 -12.04 3.46 1.86
C ILE A 432 -11.83 4.71 1.00
N ARG A 433 -10.58 5.14 0.85
CA ARG A 433 -10.16 6.27 0.01
C ARG A 433 -9.13 5.79 -1.00
N ILE A 434 -9.43 5.91 -2.29
CA ILE A 434 -8.52 5.62 -3.40
C ILE A 434 -8.34 6.94 -4.17
N ILE A 435 -7.24 7.65 -3.92
CA ILE A 435 -7.12 9.07 -4.31
C ILE A 435 -5.81 9.36 -5.05
N ASN A 436 -5.89 10.07 -6.17
CA ASN A 436 -4.70 10.58 -6.89
C ASN A 436 -3.67 9.48 -7.25
N ASN A 437 -4.12 8.26 -7.53
CA ASN A 437 -3.24 7.20 -8.01
C ASN A 437 -3.09 7.28 -9.53
N THR A 438 -1.90 6.98 -10.04
CA THR A 438 -1.62 6.83 -11.47
C THR A 438 -1.41 5.36 -11.79
N MET A 439 -2.21 4.83 -12.70
CA MET A 439 -2.34 3.42 -12.99
C MET A 439 -2.26 3.20 -14.50
N GLU A 440 -1.29 2.40 -14.95
CA GLU A 440 -1.03 2.21 -16.38
C GLU A 440 -0.65 0.77 -16.71
N VAL A 441 -1.50 0.06 -17.45
CA VAL A 441 -1.16 -1.27 -17.99
C VAL A 441 -1.58 -1.42 -19.43
N THR A 442 -0.91 -2.31 -20.17
CA THR A 442 -1.39 -2.67 -21.51
C THR A 442 -2.67 -3.50 -21.42
N ARG A 443 -2.75 -4.44 -20.48
CA ARG A 443 -3.91 -5.34 -20.33
C ARG A 443 -4.38 -5.51 -18.89
N SER A 444 -5.70 -5.55 -18.67
CA SER A 444 -6.31 -6.03 -17.42
C SER A 444 -7.19 -7.26 -17.65
N HIS A 445 -7.18 -8.21 -16.70
CA HIS A 445 -8.02 -9.42 -16.73
C HIS A 445 -9.29 -9.29 -15.87
N SER A 446 -9.25 -8.47 -14.82
CA SER A 446 -10.39 -8.07 -13.99
C SER A 446 -10.53 -6.56 -13.98
N ALA A 447 -11.56 -6.06 -13.28
CA ALA A 447 -11.74 -4.63 -13.08
C ALA A 447 -10.46 -4.04 -12.44
N PRO A 448 -9.86 -3.00 -13.04
CA PRO A 448 -8.62 -2.40 -12.55
C PRO A 448 -8.72 -1.89 -11.11
N ILE A 449 -9.86 -1.30 -10.77
CA ILE A 449 -10.26 -1.00 -9.39
C ILE A 449 -11.39 -1.97 -9.02
N LEU A 450 -11.12 -2.86 -8.08
CA LEU A 450 -12.06 -3.90 -7.64
C LEU A 450 -12.33 -3.76 -6.15
N ILE A 451 -13.60 -3.62 -5.78
CA ILE A 451 -14.05 -3.64 -4.40
C ILE A 451 -15.15 -4.70 -4.27
N GLN A 452 -14.97 -5.66 -3.37
CA GLN A 452 -15.94 -6.74 -3.14
C GLN A 452 -16.06 -7.05 -1.66
N GLU A 453 -17.27 -6.91 -1.14
CA GLU A 453 -17.61 -7.22 0.24
C GLU A 453 -18.66 -8.33 0.25
N GLN A 454 -18.36 -9.39 1.01
CA GLN A 454 -19.15 -10.60 1.10
C GLN A 454 -19.49 -10.88 2.56
N ASN A 455 -20.58 -11.60 2.82
CA ASN A 455 -20.96 -12.06 4.16
C ASN A 455 -20.95 -10.98 5.26
N THR A 456 -21.40 -9.78 4.93
CA THR A 456 -21.57 -8.68 5.90
C THR A 456 -22.86 -8.86 6.71
N ASN A 457 -23.00 -8.12 7.81
CA ASN A 457 -24.24 -8.10 8.62
C ASN A 457 -25.46 -7.47 7.91
N GLY A 458 -25.31 -7.07 6.63
CA GLY A 458 -26.38 -6.54 5.80
C GLY A 458 -26.78 -5.10 6.09
N ARG A 459 -26.15 -4.40 7.04
CA ARG A 459 -26.41 -2.97 7.29
C ARG A 459 -25.48 -2.09 6.46
N LEU A 460 -25.96 -0.91 6.08
CA LEU A 460 -25.08 0.07 5.45
C LEU A 460 -24.01 0.56 6.42
N HIS A 461 -22.74 0.43 6.05
CA HIS A 461 -21.61 0.80 6.89
C HIS A 461 -20.49 1.43 6.05
N GLY A 462 -19.94 2.55 6.49
CA GLY A 462 -18.72 3.12 5.91
C GLY A 462 -18.99 3.87 4.60
N ARG A 463 -17.91 4.21 3.89
CA ARG A 463 -17.96 5.05 2.69
C ARG A 463 -16.78 4.76 1.78
N ILE A 464 -16.99 4.88 0.48
CA ILE A 464 -15.96 4.69 -0.54
C ILE A 464 -15.79 5.99 -1.32
N MET A 465 -14.55 6.46 -1.43
CA MET A 465 -14.17 7.65 -2.20
C MET A 465 -13.10 7.26 -3.22
N ILE A 466 -13.41 7.41 -4.50
CA ILE A 466 -12.53 7.14 -5.62
C ILE A 466 -12.37 8.44 -6.39
N GLU A 467 -11.27 9.15 -6.14
CA GLU A 467 -11.15 10.55 -6.52
C GLU A 467 -9.83 10.89 -7.21
N SER A 468 -9.89 11.67 -8.29
CA SER A 468 -8.69 12.20 -8.97
C SER A 468 -7.69 11.14 -9.46
N ASN A 469 -8.10 9.89 -9.62
CA ASN A 469 -7.22 8.85 -10.14
C ASN A 469 -7.07 8.96 -11.65
N LYS A 470 -5.91 8.56 -12.17
CA LYS A 470 -5.61 8.42 -13.60
C LYS A 470 -5.42 6.96 -13.91
N LEU A 471 -6.29 6.41 -14.76
CA LEU A 471 -6.22 5.05 -15.23
C LEU A 471 -6.00 5.04 -16.74
N HIS A 472 -4.95 4.36 -17.20
CA HIS A 472 -4.71 4.12 -18.62
C HIS A 472 -4.59 2.62 -18.88
N ILE A 473 -5.48 2.09 -19.71
CA ILE A 473 -5.49 0.69 -20.13
C ILE A 473 -5.66 0.63 -21.63
N LYS A 474 -4.79 -0.10 -22.33
CA LYS A 474 -4.90 -0.25 -23.79
C LYS A 474 -5.94 -1.28 -24.21
N GLN A 475 -6.15 -2.32 -23.40
CA GLN A 475 -7.15 -3.35 -23.64
C GLN A 475 -7.61 -3.95 -22.31
N SER A 476 -8.91 -4.14 -22.13
CA SER A 476 -9.45 -4.89 -20.99
C SER A 476 -10.17 -6.15 -21.47
N ASN A 477 -9.98 -7.23 -20.73
CA ASN A 477 -10.72 -8.50 -20.90
C ASN A 477 -11.74 -8.71 -19.79
N ALA A 478 -11.91 -7.72 -18.91
CA ALA A 478 -12.73 -7.82 -17.72
C ALA A 478 -14.22 -7.66 -18.05
N ALA A 479 -15.09 -8.20 -17.19
CA ALA A 479 -16.54 -7.96 -17.28
C ALA A 479 -16.94 -6.50 -16.97
N THR A 480 -15.99 -5.66 -16.55
CA THR A 480 -16.17 -4.24 -16.25
C THR A 480 -14.85 -3.51 -16.48
N GLU A 481 -14.86 -2.44 -17.25
CA GLU A 481 -13.64 -1.88 -17.87
C GLU A 481 -12.76 -1.08 -16.91
N ALA A 482 -13.32 -0.45 -15.87
CA ALA A 482 -12.55 0.42 -14.96
C ALA A 482 -12.80 0.12 -13.48
N LEU A 483 -14.05 0.15 -13.03
CA LEU A 483 -14.41 0.07 -11.62
C LEU A 483 -15.55 -0.90 -11.39
N SER A 484 -15.34 -1.91 -10.54
CA SER A 484 -16.40 -2.74 -10.01
C SER A 484 -16.44 -2.64 -8.49
N ALA A 485 -17.59 -2.26 -7.93
CA ALA A 485 -17.81 -2.15 -6.50
C ALA A 485 -19.07 -2.93 -6.07
N GLU A 486 -18.88 -4.04 -5.37
CA GLU A 486 -19.94 -4.79 -4.68
C GLU A 486 -19.74 -4.59 -3.17
N THR A 487 -20.65 -3.86 -2.53
CA THR A 487 -20.36 -3.26 -1.21
C THR A 487 -21.62 -2.92 -0.41
N ASN A 488 -21.51 -2.92 0.92
CA ASN A 488 -22.51 -2.39 1.84
C ASN A 488 -22.16 -0.97 2.32
N ALA A 489 -21.29 -0.23 1.63
CA ALA A 489 -21.00 1.16 1.94
C ALA A 489 -22.25 2.04 1.94
N GLN A 490 -22.35 2.99 2.88
CA GLN A 490 -23.45 3.96 2.89
C GLN A 490 -23.44 4.83 1.63
N SER A 491 -22.23 5.17 1.16
CA SER A 491 -22.05 5.96 -0.06
C SER A 491 -20.80 5.55 -0.83
N ILE A 492 -20.87 5.70 -2.15
CA ILE A 492 -19.75 5.63 -3.08
C ILE A 492 -19.69 6.94 -3.84
N THR A 493 -18.54 7.59 -3.81
CA THR A 493 -18.24 8.78 -4.62
C THR A 493 -17.16 8.44 -5.64
N VAL A 494 -17.48 8.59 -6.91
CA VAL A 494 -16.55 8.47 -8.04
C VAL A 494 -16.43 9.84 -8.67
N ASN A 495 -15.37 10.59 -8.33
CA ASN A 495 -15.26 12.01 -8.65
C ASN A 495 -13.93 12.38 -9.31
N GLN A 496 -13.98 13.18 -10.38
CA GLN A 496 -12.78 13.78 -11.00
C GLN A 496 -11.71 12.78 -11.46
N ASN A 497 -12.08 11.53 -11.75
CA ASN A 497 -11.13 10.55 -12.28
C ASN A 497 -10.96 10.72 -13.80
N THR A 498 -9.80 10.32 -14.31
CA THR A 498 -9.54 10.18 -15.75
C THR A 498 -9.38 8.71 -16.10
N PHE A 499 -10.26 8.18 -16.94
CA PHE A 499 -10.26 6.81 -17.42
C PHE A 499 -9.96 6.79 -18.92
N ASN A 500 -8.76 6.35 -19.27
CA ASN A 500 -8.30 6.21 -20.65
C ASN A 500 -8.32 4.71 -21.00
N LEU A 501 -9.33 4.28 -21.74
CA LEU A 501 -9.65 2.85 -21.96
C LEU A 501 -9.66 2.53 -23.46
N GLY A 502 -8.65 1.81 -23.92
CA GLY A 502 -8.52 1.37 -25.30
C GLY A 502 -9.20 0.03 -25.59
N GLY A 503 -9.27 -0.29 -26.88
CA GLY A 503 -9.85 -1.54 -27.38
C GLY A 503 -11.37 -1.51 -27.54
N LEU A 504 -12.00 -2.69 -27.55
CA LEU A 504 -13.45 -2.80 -27.62
C LEU A 504 -14.08 -2.40 -26.28
N ILE A 505 -14.98 -1.42 -26.32
CA ILE A 505 -15.70 -0.89 -25.15
C ILE A 505 -17.19 -1.19 -25.31
N ASP A 506 -17.54 -2.44 -25.01
CA ASP A 506 -18.88 -3.02 -25.13
C ASP A 506 -19.46 -3.50 -23.78
N ARG A 507 -18.71 -3.34 -22.69
CA ARG A 507 -19.11 -3.71 -21.32
C ARG A 507 -19.21 -2.45 -20.44
N PRO A 508 -19.86 -2.55 -19.26
CA PRO A 508 -19.92 -1.43 -18.34
C PRO A 508 -18.53 -0.94 -17.95
N VAL A 509 -18.31 0.36 -17.97
CA VAL A 509 -17.08 0.98 -17.48
C VAL A 509 -17.08 1.01 -15.96
N ILE A 510 -18.24 1.35 -15.37
CA ILE A 510 -18.47 1.34 -13.93
C ILE A 510 -19.61 0.38 -13.62
N ARG A 511 -19.39 -0.49 -12.64
CA ARG A 511 -20.41 -1.36 -12.06
C ARG A 511 -20.47 -1.16 -10.55
N THR A 512 -21.67 -0.96 -10.03
CA THR A 512 -21.91 -0.86 -8.58
C THR A 512 -23.09 -1.73 -8.16
N LYS A 513 -22.92 -2.49 -7.09
CA LYS A 513 -23.98 -3.32 -6.50
C LYS A 513 -24.01 -3.15 -4.98
N GLY A 514 -25.15 -2.72 -4.45
CA GLY A 514 -25.38 -2.63 -3.01
C GLY A 514 -25.73 -3.99 -2.41
N VAL A 515 -24.96 -4.47 -1.43
CA VAL A 515 -25.23 -5.75 -0.72
C VAL A 515 -25.83 -5.57 0.69
N GLY A 516 -26.22 -4.34 1.07
CA GLY A 516 -26.79 -3.98 2.38
C GLY A 516 -28.28 -4.33 2.56
N GLY A 517 -28.71 -5.53 2.14
CA GLY A 517 -30.12 -5.94 2.22
C GLY A 517 -31.05 -5.03 1.42
N SER A 518 -32.15 -4.57 2.04
CA SER A 518 -33.15 -3.70 1.39
C SER A 518 -32.77 -2.22 1.28
N GLN A 519 -31.68 -1.79 1.93
CA GLN A 519 -31.24 -0.40 1.92
C GLN A 519 -30.41 -0.11 0.66
N LYS A 520 -30.78 0.95 -0.07
CA LYS A 520 -30.05 1.40 -1.26
C LYS A 520 -28.82 2.21 -0.88
N ILE A 521 -27.69 1.92 -1.52
CA ILE A 521 -26.45 2.71 -1.36
C ILE A 521 -26.56 4.05 -2.12
N GLN A 522 -25.98 5.13 -1.60
CA GLN A 522 -25.90 6.41 -2.32
C GLN A 522 -24.71 6.38 -3.29
N LEU A 523 -24.94 6.46 -4.60
CA LEU A 523 -23.89 6.54 -5.61
C LEU A 523 -23.85 7.93 -6.23
N ASN A 524 -22.70 8.60 -6.14
CA ASN A 524 -22.43 9.86 -6.82
C ASN A 524 -21.30 9.65 -7.85
N VAL A 525 -21.60 9.86 -9.12
CA VAL A 525 -20.61 9.77 -10.22
C VAL A 525 -20.51 11.14 -10.89
N SER A 526 -19.42 11.85 -10.67
CA SER A 526 -19.32 13.24 -11.13
C SER A 526 -17.94 13.70 -11.58
N GLY A 527 -17.92 14.66 -12.51
CA GLY A 527 -16.67 15.30 -12.94
C GLY A 527 -15.65 14.36 -13.58
N ASN A 528 -16.01 13.12 -13.92
CA ASN A 528 -15.07 12.15 -14.48
C ASN A 528 -14.89 12.38 -15.99
N LYS A 529 -13.69 12.09 -16.47
CA LYS A 529 -13.32 12.11 -17.88
C LYS A 529 -13.09 10.69 -18.37
N PHE A 530 -13.83 10.30 -19.39
CA PHE A 530 -13.71 9.01 -20.08
C PHE A 530 -13.14 9.26 -21.48
N GLU A 531 -11.94 8.76 -21.75
CA GLU A 531 -11.34 8.74 -23.10
C GLU A 531 -11.29 7.28 -23.55
N THR A 532 -12.06 6.92 -24.58
CA THR A 532 -12.23 5.54 -24.99
C THR A 532 -12.14 5.35 -26.50
N ASP A 533 -11.65 4.21 -26.97
CA ASP A 533 -11.58 3.91 -28.41
C ASP A 533 -12.99 3.65 -29.02
N GLY A 534 -13.91 3.10 -28.22
CA GLY A 534 -15.30 2.84 -28.61
C GLY A 534 -16.31 3.74 -27.91
N THR A 535 -17.44 4.03 -28.55
CA THR A 535 -18.51 4.89 -28.02
C THR A 535 -19.79 4.15 -27.64
N ALA A 536 -19.97 2.92 -28.11
CA ALA A 536 -21.23 2.17 -28.02
C ALA A 536 -21.79 2.05 -26.58
N ALA A 537 -20.95 1.70 -25.60
CA ALA A 537 -21.39 1.60 -24.21
C ALA A 537 -21.90 2.95 -23.65
N PHE A 538 -21.32 4.07 -24.09
CA PHE A 538 -21.77 5.40 -23.70
C PHE A 538 -23.03 5.84 -24.45
N GLU A 539 -23.11 5.52 -25.74
CA GLU A 539 -24.27 5.83 -26.60
C GLU A 539 -25.55 5.10 -26.16
N ASN A 540 -25.43 3.89 -25.64
CA ASN A 540 -26.58 3.11 -25.17
C ASN A 540 -26.87 3.31 -23.68
N GLY A 541 -26.03 4.06 -22.95
CA GLY A 541 -26.13 4.23 -21.50
C GLY A 541 -25.59 3.06 -20.67
N ASP A 542 -25.11 2.00 -21.31
CA ASP A 542 -24.59 0.78 -20.67
C ASP A 542 -23.24 0.95 -19.94
N TRP A 543 -22.57 2.09 -20.13
CA TRP A 543 -21.30 2.42 -19.47
C TRP A 543 -21.38 2.38 -17.94
N LEU A 544 -22.57 2.61 -17.37
CA LEU A 544 -22.83 2.56 -15.93
C LEU A 544 -23.90 1.53 -15.61
N LYS A 545 -23.51 0.49 -14.88
CA LYS A 545 -24.44 -0.54 -14.37
C LYS A 545 -24.60 -0.42 -12.86
N THR A 546 -25.82 -0.18 -12.40
CA THR A 546 -26.13 -0.02 -10.98
C THR A 546 -27.20 -0.98 -10.49
N GLU A 547 -27.00 -1.57 -9.31
CA GLU A 547 -27.97 -2.45 -8.64
C GLU A 547 -28.08 -2.05 -7.16
N ASN A 548 -29.31 -1.95 -6.64
CA ASN A 548 -29.60 -1.56 -5.26
C ASN A 548 -28.95 -0.22 -4.84
N THR A 549 -29.07 0.80 -5.70
CA THR A 549 -28.46 2.11 -5.50
C THR A 549 -29.48 3.25 -5.68
N THR A 550 -29.19 4.39 -5.08
CA THR A 550 -29.75 5.70 -5.44
C THR A 550 -28.64 6.49 -6.11
N THR A 551 -28.78 6.74 -7.42
CA THR A 551 -27.68 7.21 -8.28
C THR A 551 -27.86 8.66 -8.69
N ARG A 552 -26.79 9.45 -8.57
CA ARG A 552 -26.67 10.83 -9.07
C ARG A 552 -25.48 10.93 -10.00
N ILE A 553 -25.72 11.42 -11.22
CA ILE A 553 -24.71 11.52 -12.28
C ILE A 553 -24.70 12.95 -12.78
N HIS A 554 -23.56 13.64 -12.70
CA HIS A 554 -23.47 15.01 -13.20
C HIS A 554 -22.07 15.36 -13.68
N SER A 555 -21.99 16.24 -14.69
CA SER A 555 -20.72 16.82 -15.15
C SER A 555 -19.64 15.81 -15.59
N ASN A 556 -20.02 14.63 -16.10
CA ASN A 556 -19.07 13.69 -16.69
C ASN A 556 -18.89 13.96 -18.20
N GLN A 557 -17.68 13.66 -18.72
CA GLN A 557 -17.29 13.89 -20.11
C GLN A 557 -16.82 12.59 -20.76
N HIS A 558 -17.23 12.32 -22.01
CA HIS A 558 -16.77 11.19 -22.82
C HIS A 558 -16.22 11.68 -24.16
N ASN A 559 -14.99 11.31 -24.55
CA ASN A 559 -14.42 11.60 -25.88
C ASN A 559 -14.64 13.02 -26.41
N LYS A 560 -14.39 14.04 -25.57
CA LYS A 560 -14.66 15.48 -25.83
C LYS A 560 -16.15 15.86 -25.92
N ALA A 561 -17.08 14.91 -26.00
CA ALA A 561 -18.51 15.16 -25.80
C ALA A 561 -18.76 15.50 -24.32
N VAL A 562 -19.25 16.71 -24.10
CA VAL A 562 -19.65 17.20 -22.77
C VAL A 562 -21.08 16.74 -22.52
N GLY A 563 -21.33 16.14 -21.35
CA GLY A 563 -22.69 15.90 -20.87
C GLY A 563 -23.19 14.46 -21.04
N ILE A 564 -22.44 13.48 -20.54
CA ILE A 564 -23.05 12.18 -20.16
C ILE A 564 -23.91 12.47 -18.91
N LEU A 565 -25.08 13.07 -19.11
CA LEU A 565 -25.97 13.52 -18.04
C LEU A 565 -26.96 12.41 -17.73
N GLY A 566 -27.00 11.99 -16.46
CA GLY A 566 -28.03 11.11 -15.94
C GLY A 566 -28.75 11.75 -14.76
N ASN A 567 -29.94 12.32 -15.03
CA ASN A 567 -31.17 12.20 -14.23
C ASN A 567 -32.38 13.03 -14.73
N ASN A 568 -32.34 13.67 -15.91
CA ASN A 568 -33.49 14.43 -16.43
C ASN A 568 -34.19 13.78 -17.65
N GLY A 569 -34.05 12.46 -17.86
CA GLY A 569 -34.80 11.76 -18.91
C GLY A 569 -34.42 12.11 -20.36
N ILE A 570 -33.27 12.77 -20.57
CA ILE A 570 -32.70 13.01 -21.90
C ILE A 570 -31.79 11.82 -22.24
N THR A 571 -32.26 10.99 -23.16
CA THR A 571 -31.56 9.84 -23.73
C THR A 571 -30.45 10.29 -24.69
N VAL A 572 -29.55 9.38 -25.08
CA VAL A 572 -28.61 9.66 -26.19
C VAL A 572 -29.37 9.91 -27.50
N GLN A 573 -30.59 9.35 -27.65
CA GLN A 573 -31.47 9.67 -28.77
C GLN A 573 -31.95 11.13 -28.71
N ASP A 574 -32.16 11.70 -27.53
CA ASP A 574 -32.48 13.12 -27.35
C ASP A 574 -31.27 14.03 -27.64
N ILE A 575 -30.04 13.57 -27.33
CA ILE A 575 -28.80 14.25 -27.70
C ILE A 575 -28.57 14.18 -29.22
N ALA A 576 -28.76 13.01 -29.83
CA ALA A 576 -28.68 12.83 -31.27
C ALA A 576 -29.76 13.66 -32.00
N ALA A 577 -30.98 13.72 -31.45
CA ALA A 577 -32.05 14.56 -31.94
C ALA A 577 -31.68 16.06 -31.83
N ALA A 578 -31.12 16.49 -30.70
CA ALA A 578 -30.65 17.86 -30.50
C ALA A 578 -29.49 18.23 -31.42
N GLN A 579 -28.53 17.33 -31.65
CA GLN A 579 -27.44 17.53 -32.62
C GLN A 579 -27.97 17.60 -34.06
N LYS A 580 -28.93 16.74 -34.41
CA LYS A 580 -29.62 16.77 -35.71
C LYS A 580 -30.40 18.08 -35.87
N LEU A 581 -31.06 18.55 -34.82
CA LEU A 581 -31.74 19.86 -34.78
C LEU A 581 -30.74 21.02 -34.94
N LYS A 582 -29.59 20.95 -34.30
CA LYS A 582 -28.52 21.96 -34.39
C LYS A 582 -27.89 21.99 -35.78
N ALA A 583 -27.70 20.83 -36.41
CA ALA A 583 -27.25 20.71 -37.79
C ALA A 583 -28.31 21.25 -38.78
N LEU A 584 -29.60 20.99 -38.53
CA LEU A 584 -30.71 21.55 -39.29
C LEU A 584 -30.81 23.07 -39.11
N ALA A 585 -30.62 23.59 -37.90
CA ALA A 585 -30.60 25.02 -37.60
C ALA A 585 -29.39 25.72 -38.25
N ALA A 586 -28.22 25.07 -38.30
CA ALA A 586 -27.05 25.57 -39.02
C ALA A 586 -27.31 25.59 -40.55
N LYS A 587 -27.95 24.56 -41.09
CA LYS A 587 -28.42 24.55 -42.50
C LYS A 587 -29.47 25.63 -42.77
N ALA A 588 -30.39 25.87 -41.84
CA ALA A 588 -31.39 26.93 -41.94
C ALA A 588 -30.76 28.33 -41.86
N LYS A 589 -29.69 28.51 -41.08
CA LYS A 589 -28.92 29.76 -41.03
C LYS A 589 -28.15 30.00 -42.33
N ALA A 590 -27.58 28.95 -42.91
CA ALA A 590 -26.90 29.01 -44.21
C ALA A 590 -27.89 29.28 -45.36
N SER A 591 -29.11 28.72 -45.31
CA SER A 591 -30.15 29.00 -46.32
C SER A 591 -30.83 30.37 -46.13
N ALA A 592 -30.88 30.91 -44.92
CA ALA A 592 -31.31 32.28 -44.66
C ALA A 592 -30.28 33.32 -45.14
N GLN A 593 -28.98 33.03 -45.03
CA GLN A 593 -27.92 33.86 -45.61
C GLN A 593 -27.86 33.79 -47.14
N ALA A 594 -28.36 32.72 -47.75
CA ALA A 594 -28.52 32.61 -49.21
C ALA A 594 -29.76 33.33 -49.78
N LYS A 595 -30.60 33.94 -48.91
CA LYS A 595 -31.84 34.66 -49.30
C LYS A 595 -31.78 36.18 -49.08
N ILE A 596 -30.58 36.79 -49.12
CA ILE A 596 -30.47 38.24 -49.30
C ILE A 596 -30.31 38.49 -50.82
N PRO A 597 -31.30 39.08 -51.51
CA PRO A 597 -31.15 39.43 -52.91
C PRO A 597 -30.18 40.61 -53.04
N SER A 598 -29.28 40.52 -54.02
CA SER A 598 -28.53 41.65 -54.55
C SER A 598 -29.50 42.73 -55.05
N ALA A 599 -29.45 43.92 -54.48
CA ALA A 599 -29.77 45.14 -55.23
C ALA A 599 -28.44 45.62 -55.84
N GLY A 600 -28.26 45.89 -57.12
CA GLY A 600 -29.19 46.16 -58.21
C GLY A 600 -28.50 47.20 -59.11
N MET A 601 -28.10 46.77 -60.30
CA MET A 601 -27.63 47.46 -61.53
C MET A 601 -27.59 49.01 -61.62
N VAL A 602 -26.53 49.52 -62.26
CA VAL A 602 -26.44 50.79 -63.06
C VAL A 602 -26.96 50.51 -64.50
N PRO A 603 -27.19 51.47 -65.45
CA PRO A 603 -27.14 52.95 -65.42
C PRO A 603 -28.24 53.69 -66.26
N GLU A 604 -28.35 55.03 -66.13
CA GLU A 604 -28.21 56.00 -67.25
C GLU A 604 -28.26 57.48 -66.80
N GLU A 605 -27.22 58.21 -67.24
CA GLU A 605 -27.01 59.63 -67.57
C GLU A 605 -27.77 60.79 -66.85
N MET A 606 -26.99 61.67 -66.19
CA MET A 606 -26.94 63.11 -66.54
C MET A 606 -25.70 63.81 -65.95
N GLN A 607 -25.11 64.69 -66.76
CA GLN A 607 -23.90 65.50 -66.58
C GLN A 607 -24.02 66.58 -65.49
N ASN A 608 -22.92 66.89 -64.77
CA ASN A 608 -22.21 68.19 -64.80
C ASN A 608 -21.10 68.32 -63.74
N ASP A 609 -19.89 68.58 -64.23
CA ASP A 609 -18.87 69.55 -63.82
C ASP A 609 -18.74 70.08 -62.36
N ASN A 610 -17.53 69.77 -61.83
CA ASN A 610 -16.59 70.67 -61.16
C ASN A 610 -16.80 71.02 -59.66
N PRO A 611 -15.77 71.59 -58.99
CA PRO A 611 -14.98 70.96 -57.94
C PRO A 611 -15.36 71.56 -56.57
N HIS A 612 -14.86 71.03 -55.45
CA HIS A 612 -14.42 71.80 -54.27
C HIS A 612 -14.18 70.85 -53.10
N ALA A 613 -12.92 70.82 -52.69
CA ALA A 613 -12.52 70.45 -51.36
C ALA A 613 -13.08 71.45 -50.33
N GLU A 614 -13.00 71.03 -49.07
CA GLU A 614 -13.23 71.80 -47.85
C GLU A 614 -14.65 71.75 -47.27
N ASN A 615 -14.85 70.79 -46.35
CA ASN A 615 -15.31 71.10 -45.01
C ASN A 615 -15.07 69.89 -44.08
N MET A 616 -13.94 69.93 -43.36
CA MET A 616 -13.84 69.26 -42.06
C MET A 616 -14.62 70.06 -41.02
N PRO A 617 -15.22 69.38 -40.03
CA PRO A 617 -14.66 69.47 -38.69
C PRO A 617 -14.39 68.11 -38.04
N SER A 618 -13.51 68.18 -37.04
CA SER A 618 -12.78 67.13 -36.35
C SER A 618 -13.58 66.22 -35.39
N ALA A 619 -13.01 65.03 -35.19
CA ALA A 619 -12.85 64.30 -33.92
C ALA A 619 -14.10 63.91 -33.09
N GLY A 620 -14.38 62.61 -33.06
CA GLY A 620 -15.16 61.96 -32.01
C GLY A 620 -14.85 60.47 -31.94
N LYS A 621 -13.97 60.05 -31.01
CA LYS A 621 -13.73 58.64 -30.66
C LYS A 621 -15.01 58.05 -30.06
N ALA A 622 -15.55 56.98 -30.65
CA ALA A 622 -16.56 56.14 -30.01
C ALA A 622 -15.91 54.87 -29.44
N LYS A 623 -16.23 54.63 -28.17
CA LYS A 623 -15.65 53.64 -27.25
C LYS A 623 -15.98 52.19 -27.65
N LEU A 624 -14.99 51.31 -27.51
CA LEU A 624 -15.19 49.87 -27.34
C LEU A 624 -15.90 49.61 -26.01
N ALA A 625 -16.92 48.74 -26.00
CA ALA A 625 -17.60 48.35 -24.78
C ALA A 625 -16.74 47.39 -23.96
N ASP A 626 -16.60 47.75 -22.69
CA ASP A 626 -15.89 47.11 -21.60
C ASP A 626 -16.42 45.69 -21.31
N ILE A 627 -15.53 44.70 -21.37
CA ILE A 627 -15.77 43.33 -20.91
C ILE A 627 -15.50 43.30 -19.42
N GLY A 628 -16.54 43.67 -18.66
CA GLY A 628 -16.49 43.93 -17.23
C GLY A 628 -15.86 42.82 -16.38
N HIS A 629 -15.18 43.30 -15.33
CA HIS A 629 -14.61 42.56 -14.22
C HIS A 629 -15.63 41.68 -13.47
N SER A 630 -15.21 40.47 -13.08
CA SER A 630 -15.97 39.60 -12.18
C SER A 630 -15.74 39.99 -10.72
N THR A 631 -16.80 40.39 -10.02
CA THR A 631 -16.84 40.51 -8.55
C THR A 631 -17.86 39.53 -8.00
N PHE A 632 -17.47 38.69 -7.03
CA PHE A 632 -18.38 37.83 -6.29
C PHE A 632 -19.18 38.67 -5.28
N SER A 633 -20.52 38.64 -5.34
CA SER A 633 -21.39 39.20 -4.30
C SER A 633 -22.25 38.10 -3.66
N ALA A 634 -22.15 37.98 -2.34
CA ALA A 634 -23.00 37.12 -1.52
C ALA A 634 -24.39 37.76 -1.34
N SER A 635 -25.30 37.55 -2.29
CA SER A 635 -26.77 37.63 -2.13
C SER A 635 -27.47 37.62 -3.49
N ALA A 636 -27.92 36.43 -3.94
CA ALA A 636 -28.96 36.32 -4.96
C ALA A 636 -29.70 34.99 -4.77
N SER A 637 -30.95 35.07 -4.33
CA SER A 637 -31.91 33.97 -4.25
C SER A 637 -32.56 33.77 -5.62
N GLU A 638 -32.35 32.62 -6.25
CA GLU A 638 -33.06 32.25 -7.48
C GLU A 638 -34.47 31.69 -7.16
N ASN A 639 -35.47 32.24 -7.87
CA ASN A 639 -36.87 31.86 -7.82
C ASN A 639 -37.10 30.44 -8.37
N ILE A 640 -37.52 29.51 -7.52
CA ILE A 640 -38.06 28.20 -7.94
C ILE A 640 -39.57 28.35 -8.12
N GLN A 641 -40.06 28.30 -9.36
CA GLN A 641 -41.49 28.09 -9.64
C GLN A 641 -41.84 26.61 -9.48
N VAL A 642 -42.71 26.29 -8.53
CA VAL A 642 -43.24 24.94 -8.28
C VAL A 642 -44.56 24.76 -9.05
N ASN A 643 -44.68 23.68 -9.82
CA ASN A 643 -45.88 23.34 -10.59
C ASN A 643 -47.00 22.78 -9.66
N PRO A 644 -48.20 23.39 -9.58
CA PRO A 644 -49.25 23.03 -8.61
C PRO A 644 -49.91 21.65 -8.79
N ALA A 645 -49.57 20.89 -9.83
CA ALA A 645 -50.20 19.59 -10.10
C ALA A 645 -49.71 18.44 -9.19
N ALA A 646 -48.62 18.62 -8.44
CA ALA A 646 -48.00 17.56 -7.62
C ALA A 646 -48.56 17.43 -6.18
N LEU A 647 -49.55 18.23 -5.78
CA LEU A 647 -50.02 18.34 -4.39
C LEU A 647 -51.38 17.67 -4.10
N ARG A 648 -51.95 16.90 -5.04
CA ARG A 648 -53.31 16.32 -4.86
C ARG A 648 -53.40 14.80 -4.64
N THR A 649 -52.31 14.13 -4.29
CA THR A 649 -52.34 12.66 -4.08
C THR A 649 -51.83 12.18 -2.72
N ALA A 650 -51.72 13.07 -1.74
CA ALA A 650 -51.33 12.72 -0.36
C ALA A 650 -52.28 13.32 0.68
N VAL A 651 -53.60 13.18 0.48
CA VAL A 651 -54.57 13.36 1.56
C VAL A 651 -55.54 12.18 1.49
N GLN A 652 -55.13 11.06 2.07
CA GLN A 652 -56.03 10.11 2.74
C GLN A 652 -55.21 8.92 3.27
N LYS A 653 -54.85 8.99 4.55
CA LYS A 653 -55.02 7.95 5.59
C LYS A 653 -53.95 8.13 6.68
N THR A 654 -54.35 8.78 7.75
CA THR A 654 -53.71 8.66 9.06
C THR A 654 -54.79 8.25 10.05
N PRO A 655 -54.56 7.26 10.92
CA PRO A 655 -55.24 7.18 12.21
C PRO A 655 -54.32 7.72 13.32
N ALA A 656 -54.87 8.71 14.01
CA ALA A 656 -54.70 9.14 15.39
C ALA A 656 -53.66 8.44 16.30
N ASN A 657 -52.67 9.22 16.74
CA ASN A 657 -52.38 9.56 18.15
C ASN A 657 -50.91 9.94 18.33
N ALA A 658 -50.62 11.24 18.41
CA ALA A 658 -49.46 11.78 19.12
C ALA A 658 -49.71 13.27 19.40
N GLU A 659 -49.43 13.68 20.63
CA GLU A 659 -49.81 14.92 21.28
C GLU A 659 -49.21 16.19 20.63
N HIS A 660 -50.04 17.24 20.57
CA HIS A 660 -49.64 18.61 20.23
C HIS A 660 -48.69 19.18 21.29
N THR A 661 -47.54 19.70 20.86
CA THR A 661 -46.77 20.67 21.64
C THR A 661 -46.56 21.93 20.78
N ASP A 662 -47.01 23.07 21.31
CA ASP A 662 -47.18 24.37 20.63
C ASP A 662 -45.87 25.11 20.32
N LYS A 663 -44.92 24.48 19.63
CA LYS A 663 -43.68 25.15 19.19
C LYS A 663 -43.31 24.97 17.71
N ALA A 664 -44.22 24.45 16.88
CA ALA A 664 -43.98 24.28 15.46
C ALA A 664 -44.75 25.28 14.56
N ASP A 665 -45.83 25.90 15.05
CA ASP A 665 -46.70 26.73 14.19
C ASP A 665 -46.18 28.16 13.94
N GLY A 666 -45.09 28.57 14.60
CA GLY A 666 -44.41 29.84 14.33
C GLY A 666 -43.34 29.78 13.21
N LEU A 667 -43.02 28.59 12.68
CA LEU A 667 -41.93 28.39 11.71
C LEU A 667 -42.40 28.32 10.24
N LEU A 668 -43.70 28.46 9.99
CA LEU A 668 -44.28 28.34 8.65
C LEU A 668 -45.05 29.60 8.18
N ASP A 669 -44.99 30.72 8.91
CA ASP A 669 -45.50 32.00 8.39
C ASP A 669 -44.42 32.70 7.56
N ASN A 670 -44.60 32.67 6.25
CA ASN A 670 -43.74 33.24 5.22
C ASN A 670 -43.83 34.78 5.10
N ARG A 671 -44.34 35.46 6.13
CA ARG A 671 -44.52 36.92 6.17
C ARG A 671 -43.57 37.67 7.11
N GLN A 672 -42.60 37.00 7.74
CA GLN A 672 -41.56 37.63 8.56
C GLN A 672 -40.17 37.03 8.26
N PRO A 673 -39.08 37.83 8.23
CA PRO A 673 -37.72 37.31 8.07
C PRO A 673 -37.25 36.52 9.30
N LEU A 674 -36.62 35.38 9.08
CA LEU A 674 -36.14 34.46 10.12
C LEU A 674 -34.91 35.03 10.85
N ASN A 675 -34.99 35.20 12.17
CA ASN A 675 -33.88 35.68 13.00
C ASN A 675 -32.93 34.53 13.39
N LEU A 676 -31.80 34.43 12.68
CA LEU A 676 -30.79 33.37 12.85
C LEU A 676 -30.02 33.42 14.19
N GLY A 677 -30.05 34.55 14.90
CA GLY A 677 -29.39 34.68 16.22
C GLY A 677 -30.07 33.88 17.34
N ALA A 678 -31.34 33.49 17.18
CA ALA A 678 -32.09 32.73 18.18
C ALA A 678 -31.85 31.20 18.13
N ILE A 679 -31.11 30.71 17.13
CA ILE A 679 -30.76 29.29 16.95
C ILE A 679 -29.27 29.00 17.16
N GLY A 680 -28.53 29.93 17.78
CA GLY A 680 -27.22 29.66 18.37
C GLY A 680 -26.02 29.64 17.41
N ILE A 681 -26.15 30.20 16.21
CA ILE A 681 -25.02 30.39 15.29
C ILE A 681 -24.53 31.83 15.42
N ASN A 682 -23.46 32.04 16.19
CA ASN A 682 -22.76 33.32 16.24
C ASN A 682 -21.34 33.15 15.69
N ASP A 683 -20.99 34.03 14.75
CA ASP A 683 -19.69 34.11 14.08
C ASP A 683 -18.51 34.29 15.05
N ARG A 684 -17.44 33.52 14.85
CA ARG A 684 -16.08 33.93 15.22
C ARG A 684 -15.10 33.52 14.14
N ALA A 685 -14.49 34.52 13.53
CA ALA A 685 -13.32 34.44 12.65
C ALA A 685 -12.04 34.64 13.46
N GLU A 686 -10.97 33.90 13.15
CA GLU A 686 -9.57 34.28 13.45
C GLU A 686 -8.62 33.77 12.34
N PRO A 687 -7.45 34.42 12.12
CA PRO A 687 -6.91 34.74 10.79
C PRO A 687 -5.68 33.92 10.35
N TRP A 688 -5.42 33.94 9.04
CA TRP A 688 -4.20 33.42 8.39
C TRP A 688 -3.07 34.48 8.40
N PRO A 689 -1.78 34.11 8.59
CA PRO A 689 -0.68 35.03 8.36
C PRO A 689 -0.20 34.99 6.90
N GLU A 690 -0.13 36.18 6.32
CA GLU A 690 0.56 36.52 5.07
C GLU A 690 2.08 36.42 5.23
N SER A 691 2.76 35.76 4.28
CA SER A 691 4.05 36.22 3.72
C SER A 691 4.50 35.28 2.60
N ALA A 692 4.45 35.78 1.37
CA ALA A 692 5.34 35.36 0.28
C ALA A 692 6.61 36.23 0.33
N PRO A 693 7.72 35.78 -0.30
CA PRO A 693 8.17 36.58 -1.43
C PRO A 693 8.72 35.77 -2.63
N GLU A 694 8.18 36.14 -3.80
CA GLU A 694 8.81 36.44 -5.11
C GLU A 694 10.04 35.68 -5.66
N VAL A 695 9.79 35.01 -6.80
CA VAL A 695 10.45 35.08 -8.13
C VAL A 695 11.93 35.52 -8.22
N TYR A 696 12.76 34.67 -8.86
CA TYR A 696 13.80 35.11 -9.81
C TYR A 696 14.02 34.08 -10.94
N THR A 697 14.00 34.60 -12.17
CA THR A 697 14.43 33.97 -13.43
C THR A 697 15.94 34.05 -13.59
N SER A 698 16.59 33.02 -14.15
CA SER A 698 17.72 33.19 -15.09
C SER A 698 18.10 31.88 -15.78
N ALA A 699 18.24 31.95 -17.10
CA ALA A 699 18.89 30.97 -17.96
C ALA A 699 20.40 30.88 -17.67
N ASN A 700 21.00 29.70 -17.86
CA ASN A 700 22.23 29.55 -18.63
C ASN A 700 22.58 28.09 -18.95
N SER A 701 23.18 27.96 -20.13
CA SER A 701 23.64 26.80 -20.89
C SER A 701 24.88 26.10 -20.34
N ALA A 702 24.96 24.77 -20.54
CA ALA A 702 26.14 23.95 -20.93
C ALA A 702 25.70 22.47 -20.88
N ALA A 703 25.46 21.77 -22.00
CA ALA A 703 26.44 21.09 -22.88
C ALA A 703 27.10 19.84 -22.25
N TYR A 704 27.08 18.73 -23.02
CA TYR A 704 27.93 17.52 -22.96
C TYR A 704 27.58 16.43 -21.92
N VAL A 705 27.53 15.11 -22.17
CA VAL A 705 27.89 14.17 -23.28
C VAL A 705 27.01 12.91 -23.12
N LEU A 706 26.53 12.32 -24.22
CA LEU A 706 26.06 10.92 -24.31
C LEU A 706 27.26 9.96 -24.44
N PRO A 707 27.20 8.74 -23.92
CA PRO A 707 27.90 7.64 -24.56
C PRO A 707 26.92 6.59 -25.08
N GLU A 708 26.86 6.48 -26.39
CA GLU A 708 26.54 5.24 -27.10
C GLU A 708 27.78 4.30 -27.10
N ASP A 709 27.47 3.01 -27.20
CA ASP A 709 28.27 1.90 -27.70
C ASP A 709 29.52 1.43 -26.95
N ASN A 710 29.49 0.14 -26.58
CA ASN A 710 30.44 -0.79 -27.17
C ASN A 710 29.88 -2.22 -27.21
N THR A 711 29.89 -2.73 -28.44
CA THR A 711 29.69 -4.12 -28.84
C THR A 711 30.96 -4.95 -28.68
N VAL A 712 30.74 -6.25 -28.72
CA VAL A 712 31.62 -7.42 -28.70
C VAL A 712 32.83 -7.36 -29.66
N GLY A 713 33.98 -7.98 -29.29
CA GLY A 713 34.98 -8.45 -30.26
C GLY A 713 36.29 -9.02 -29.69
N HIS A 714 36.49 -10.33 -29.87
CA HIS A 714 37.73 -11.14 -29.95
C HIS A 714 39.11 -10.49 -29.69
N VAL A 715 39.90 -11.04 -28.76
CA VAL A 715 41.01 -12.03 -28.88
C VAL A 715 41.42 -12.45 -27.46
#